data_AF-A0A828NY09-F1
#
_entry.id   AF-A0A828NY09-F1
#
_cell.length_a   1.000
_cell.length_b   1.000
_cell.length_c   1.000
_cell.angle_alpha   90.00
_cell.angle_beta   90.00
_cell.angle_gamma   90.00
#
_symmetry.space_group_name_H-M   'P 1'
#
loop_
_entity.id
_entity.type
_entity.pdbx_description
1 polymer ?
#
loop_
_entity_poly.entity_id
_entity_poly.type
_entity_poly.pdbx_seq_one_letter_code
_entity_poly.pdbx_strand_id
1 'polypeptide(L)'
;MNKIYALKYCYITNTVKVVSELARRVCKGSTRRGKRLSVLTSLALSALLPTVAGASTVGGNNPYQTYRDFAENKGQFQAGATNIPIFNNKGELVGHLDKAPMVDFSSVNVSSNPGVATLINPQYIASVKHNKGYQSVSFGDGQNSYHIVDRNEHSSSDLHTPRLDKLVTEVAPATVTSSSTADILNPSKYSAFYRAGSGSQYIQDSQGKRHWVTGGYGYLTGGILPTSFFYHGSDGIQLYMGGNIHDHSILPSFGEAGDSGSPLFGWNTAKGQWELVGVYSGVGGGTNLIYSLIPQSFLSQIYSEDNDAPVFFNASSGAPLQWKFDSSTGTGSLKQGSDEYAMHGQKGSDLNAGKNLTFLGHNGQIDLENSVTQGAGSLTFTDDYTVTTSNGSTWTGAGIIVDKDASVNWQVNGVKGDNLHKIGEGTLVVQGTGVNEGGLKVGDGTVVLNQQADSSGHVQAFSSVNIASGRPTVVLADNQQVNPDNISWGYRGGVLDVNGNDLTFHKLNAADYGATLGNSSDKTANITLDYQTRPADVKVNEWSSSNRGTVGSLYIYNNPYTHTVDYFILKTSSYGWFPTGQVSNEHWEYVGHDQNSAQALLANRINNKGYLYHGKLLGNINFSNKATPGTTGALVMDGSANMSGTFTQENGRLTIQGHPVIHASTSQSIANTVSSLGDNSVLTQPTSFTQDDWENRTFSFGSLVLKDTDFGLGRNATLNTTIQADNSSVTLGDSRVFIDKKDGQGTAFTLEEGTSVATKDADKSVFNGTVNLDNQSVLNINEIFNGGIQANNSTVNISSDSAVLENSTLTSTALNLNKGANVLASQSFVSDGPVNISDATLSLNSRPDEVSHTLLPVYDYAGSWNLKGDDARLNVGPYSMLSGNI
;
A
#
# COMPACT_ATOMS: atom_id res chain seq x y z
N MET A 1 -1.20 -33.61 58.16
CA MET A 1 -2.63 -33.39 58.48
C MET A 1 -3.38 -33.06 57.20
N ASN A 2 -4.34 -33.90 56.85
CA ASN A 2 -5.00 -33.98 55.54
C ASN A 2 -5.75 -32.68 55.19
N LYS A 3 -5.46 -32.08 54.03
CA LYS A 3 -6.31 -31.03 53.46
C LYS A 3 -7.31 -31.69 52.51
N ILE A 4 -8.57 -31.75 52.93
CA ILE A 4 -9.67 -32.30 52.15
C ILE A 4 -10.08 -31.25 51.09
N TYR A 5 -10.12 -31.66 49.82
CA TYR A 5 -10.58 -30.84 48.70
C TYR A 5 -11.86 -31.45 48.10
N ALA A 6 -12.74 -30.59 47.57
CA ALA A 6 -13.95 -31.01 46.88
C ALA A 6 -13.89 -30.66 45.38
N LEU A 7 -14.42 -31.53 44.53
CA LEU A 7 -14.54 -31.31 43.09
C LEU A 7 -15.89 -30.62 42.80
N LYS A 8 -15.87 -29.46 42.13
CA LYS A 8 -17.08 -28.74 41.70
C LYS A 8 -17.04 -28.41 40.22
N TYR A 9 -18.17 -28.61 39.55
CA TYR A 9 -18.34 -28.31 38.13
C TYR A 9 -18.50 -26.80 37.89
N CYS A 10 -17.73 -26.24 36.96
CA CYS A 10 -17.81 -24.84 36.56
C CYS A 10 -18.54 -24.70 35.22
N TYR A 11 -19.75 -24.13 35.25
CA TYR A 11 -20.60 -23.97 34.06
C TYR A 11 -20.07 -22.96 33.03
N ILE A 12 -19.17 -22.06 33.42
CA ILE A 12 -18.55 -21.08 32.50
C ILE A 12 -17.43 -21.74 31.67
N THR A 13 -16.76 -22.75 32.21
CA THR A 13 -15.60 -23.40 31.56
C THR A 13 -15.83 -24.88 31.22
N ASN A 14 -17.05 -25.38 31.44
CA ASN A 14 -17.46 -26.78 31.22
C ASN A 14 -16.48 -27.85 31.74
N THR A 15 -15.82 -27.59 32.88
CA THR A 15 -14.86 -28.52 33.49
C THR A 15 -15.04 -28.63 35.00
N VAL A 16 -14.59 -29.75 35.57
CA VAL A 16 -14.57 -29.98 37.02
C VAL A 16 -13.29 -29.39 37.61
N LYS A 17 -13.41 -28.60 38.69
CA LYS A 17 -12.29 -27.94 39.36
C LYS A 17 -12.20 -28.39 40.83
N VAL A 18 -10.97 -28.50 41.33
CA VAL A 18 -10.68 -28.79 42.74
C VAL A 18 -10.75 -27.48 43.53
N VAL A 19 -11.59 -27.43 44.57
CA VAL A 19 -11.74 -26.26 45.44
C VAL A 19 -11.69 -26.67 46.91
N SER A 20 -11.29 -25.75 47.79
CA SER A 20 -11.31 -25.95 49.24
C SER A 20 -12.75 -25.96 49.77
N GLU A 21 -13.06 -26.85 50.72
CA GLU A 21 -14.40 -26.96 51.35
C GLU A 21 -14.85 -25.72 52.16
N LEU A 22 -13.96 -24.74 52.41
CA LEU A 22 -14.25 -23.60 53.29
C LEU A 22 -14.89 -22.39 52.61
N ALA A 23 -15.18 -22.42 51.31
CA ALA A 23 -15.86 -21.31 50.63
C ALA A 23 -17.40 -21.46 50.66
N ARG A 24 -18.08 -20.71 51.55
CA ARG A 24 -19.55 -20.51 51.53
C ARG A 24 -19.95 -19.11 51.06
N ARG A 25 -21.09 -19.04 50.36
CA ARG A 25 -21.75 -17.88 49.74
C ARG A 25 -21.88 -16.65 50.64
N VAL A 26 -21.72 -15.47 50.05
CA VAL A 26 -22.26 -14.21 50.60
C VAL A 26 -23.41 -13.73 49.70
N CYS A 27 -24.61 -13.69 50.27
CA CYS A 27 -25.82 -13.12 49.69
C CYS A 27 -26.02 -11.66 50.14
N LYS A 28 -26.70 -10.86 49.31
CA LYS A 28 -27.07 -9.44 49.49
C LYS A 28 -27.81 -9.14 50.81
N GLY A 29 -27.59 -7.94 51.36
CA GLY A 29 -28.42 -7.31 52.40
C GLY A 29 -28.08 -5.84 52.69
N SER A 30 -29.11 -4.99 52.71
CA SER A 30 -29.18 -3.52 52.98
C SER A 30 -28.76 -3.10 54.41
N THR A 31 -28.44 -1.84 54.83
CA THR A 31 -29.23 -0.57 54.79
C THR A 31 -28.47 0.66 55.39
N ARG A 32 -28.67 1.85 54.76
CA ARG A 32 -28.96 3.24 55.27
C ARG A 32 -28.04 4.09 56.19
N ARG A 33 -27.65 5.29 55.67
CA ARG A 33 -28.03 6.71 56.04
C ARG A 33 -26.91 7.66 55.55
N GLY A 34 -27.09 8.81 54.89
CA GLY A 34 -28.22 9.57 54.35
C GLY A 34 -27.79 11.05 54.19
N LYS A 35 -28.17 11.74 53.09
CA LYS A 35 -28.50 13.19 53.06
C LYS A 35 -29.13 13.59 51.71
N ARG A 36 -30.46 13.83 51.81
CA ARG A 36 -31.36 14.75 51.08
C ARG A 36 -31.22 14.93 49.56
N LEU A 37 -32.20 14.36 48.86
CA LEU A 37 -32.67 14.77 47.53
C LEU A 37 -34.08 15.39 47.71
N SER A 38 -34.31 16.57 47.16
CA SER A 38 -35.63 17.17 46.99
C SER A 38 -36.24 16.71 45.67
N VAL A 39 -37.50 16.28 45.77
CA VAL A 39 -38.38 15.70 44.75
C VAL A 39 -38.93 16.77 43.81
N LEU A 40 -39.09 16.44 42.52
CA LEU A 40 -40.24 16.83 41.69
C LEU A 40 -40.41 15.86 40.50
N THR A 41 -41.21 14.83 40.77
CA THR A 41 -42.26 14.21 39.93
C THR A 41 -42.18 14.26 38.39
N SER A 42 -41.86 13.09 37.83
CA SER A 42 -42.70 12.29 36.92
C SER A 42 -43.70 13.00 35.99
N LEU A 43 -43.35 13.05 34.70
CA LEU A 43 -44.25 12.91 33.55
C LEU A 43 -43.44 12.23 32.42
N ALA A 44 -43.35 10.91 32.49
CA ALA A 44 -42.73 10.07 31.47
C ALA A 44 -43.65 8.87 31.20
N LEU A 45 -44.76 9.12 30.49
CA LEU A 45 -45.54 8.07 29.84
C LEU A 45 -46.49 8.69 28.80
N SER A 46 -45.97 9.02 27.61
CA SER A 46 -46.71 9.04 26.31
C SER A 46 -45.91 9.73 25.21
N ALA A 47 -44.98 9.00 24.59
CA ALA A 47 -44.59 9.13 23.18
C ALA A 47 -43.71 7.94 22.79
N LEU A 48 -44.23 6.73 22.98
CA LEU A 48 -43.82 5.55 22.25
C LEU A 48 -44.37 5.69 20.82
N LEU A 49 -43.57 6.30 19.95
CA LEU A 49 -43.60 6.06 18.52
C LEU A 49 -42.18 5.63 18.15
N PRO A 50 -41.96 4.45 17.54
CA PRO A 50 -40.63 4.10 17.08
C PRO A 50 -40.28 4.99 15.89
N THR A 51 -39.59 6.11 16.13
CA THR A 51 -38.78 6.73 15.09
C THR A 51 -37.65 5.76 14.82
N VAL A 52 -37.75 5.07 13.69
CA VAL A 52 -36.74 4.16 13.20
C VAL A 52 -35.49 4.99 12.90
N ALA A 53 -34.56 5.07 13.87
CA ALA A 53 -33.22 5.54 13.63
C ALA A 53 -32.49 4.45 12.82
N GLY A 54 -32.20 4.68 11.55
CA GLY A 54 -31.20 3.92 10.80
C GLY A 54 -29.85 4.66 10.88
N ALA A 55 -28.62 4.13 10.76
CA ALA A 55 -27.97 2.84 10.43
C ALA A 55 -27.63 2.40 8.92
N SER A 56 -26.41 2.67 8.36
CA SER A 56 -25.92 2.54 6.94
C SER A 56 -26.41 1.29 6.25
N THR A 57 -27.22 1.44 5.21
CA THR A 57 -27.95 0.32 4.61
C THR A 57 -27.61 0.14 3.14
N VAL A 58 -27.16 -1.06 2.76
CA VAL A 58 -26.97 -1.48 1.37
C VAL A 58 -27.97 -2.57 0.97
N GLY A 59 -28.15 -2.76 -0.33
CA GLY A 59 -29.09 -3.75 -0.85
C GLY A 59 -28.58 -5.19 -0.78
N GLY A 60 -29.37 -6.11 -0.22
CA GLY A 60 -29.07 -7.55 -0.14
C GLY A 60 -29.29 -8.40 -1.41
N ASN A 61 -29.49 -7.77 -2.57
CA ASN A 61 -29.60 -8.46 -3.86
C ASN A 61 -28.23 -8.65 -4.54
N ASN A 62 -27.25 -7.83 -4.18
CA ASN A 62 -25.89 -7.88 -4.69
C ASN A 62 -24.93 -8.40 -3.62
N PRO A 63 -23.80 -8.99 -4.00
CA PRO A 63 -22.80 -9.44 -3.05
C PRO A 63 -22.30 -8.27 -2.21
N TYR A 64 -22.26 -8.41 -0.89
CA TYR A 64 -21.85 -7.37 0.05
C TYR A 64 -20.43 -6.87 -0.24
N GLN A 65 -19.54 -7.77 -0.70
CA GLN A 65 -18.18 -7.44 -1.14
C GLN A 65 -18.15 -6.35 -2.22
N THR A 66 -19.16 -6.30 -3.10
CA THR A 66 -19.27 -5.28 -4.16
C THR A 66 -19.31 -3.86 -3.58
N TYR A 67 -20.07 -3.65 -2.50
CA TYR A 67 -20.18 -2.34 -1.85
C TYR A 67 -18.91 -1.94 -1.09
N ARG A 68 -18.14 -2.93 -0.64
CA ARG A 68 -16.85 -2.75 0.05
C ARG A 68 -15.77 -2.35 -0.97
N ASP A 69 -15.63 -3.13 -2.03
CA ASP A 69 -14.66 -2.87 -3.10
C ASP A 69 -14.94 -1.53 -3.79
N PHE A 70 -16.20 -1.20 -4.04
CA PHE A 70 -16.62 0.11 -4.56
C PHE A 70 -16.13 1.26 -3.68
N ALA A 71 -16.28 1.14 -2.35
CA ALA A 71 -15.96 2.23 -1.42
C ALA A 71 -14.46 2.39 -1.15
N GLU A 72 -13.65 1.36 -1.43
CA GLU A 72 -12.21 1.36 -1.23
C GLU A 72 -11.42 1.43 -2.56
N ASN A 73 -12.09 1.61 -3.70
CA ASN A 73 -11.52 1.55 -5.05
C ASN A 73 -10.70 0.28 -5.33
N LYS A 74 -11.21 -0.87 -4.90
CA LYS A 74 -10.57 -2.18 -5.00
C LYS A 74 -11.32 -3.11 -5.96
N GLY A 75 -10.75 -4.28 -6.26
CA GLY A 75 -11.31 -5.20 -7.25
C GLY A 75 -11.50 -4.50 -8.61
N GLN A 76 -12.67 -4.69 -9.22
CA GLN A 76 -13.04 -4.03 -10.48
C GLN A 76 -13.32 -2.50 -10.37
N PHE A 77 -13.31 -1.93 -9.16
CA PHE A 77 -13.68 -0.53 -8.90
C PHE A 77 -12.46 0.39 -8.75
N GLN A 78 -11.33 0.05 -9.37
CA GLN A 78 -10.18 0.95 -9.46
C GLN A 78 -10.60 2.30 -10.07
N ALA A 79 -10.02 3.39 -9.55
CA ALA A 79 -10.32 4.73 -10.03
C ALA A 79 -10.10 4.84 -11.55
N GLY A 80 -11.05 5.45 -12.25
CA GLY A 80 -11.02 5.60 -13.71
C GLY A 80 -11.57 4.41 -14.50
N ALA A 81 -11.86 3.26 -13.88
CA ALA A 81 -12.50 2.13 -14.56
C ALA A 81 -13.89 2.52 -15.13
N THR A 82 -14.22 2.05 -16.33
CA THR A 82 -15.45 2.41 -17.04
C THR A 82 -16.26 1.18 -17.41
N ASN A 83 -17.58 1.34 -17.56
CA ASN A 83 -18.49 0.27 -18.00
C ASN A 83 -18.39 -0.98 -17.11
N ILE A 84 -18.38 -0.78 -15.79
CA ILE A 84 -18.17 -1.85 -14.81
C ILE A 84 -19.46 -2.67 -14.70
N PRO A 85 -19.45 -3.98 -14.98
CA PRO A 85 -20.63 -4.82 -14.84
C PRO A 85 -20.95 -5.09 -13.36
N ILE A 86 -22.24 -5.00 -13.01
CA ILE A 86 -22.73 -5.31 -11.67
C ILE A 86 -23.56 -6.59 -11.74
N PHE A 87 -23.19 -7.57 -10.91
CA PHE A 87 -23.85 -8.87 -10.82
C PHE A 87 -24.57 -9.02 -9.47
N ASN A 88 -25.72 -9.70 -9.49
CA ASN A 88 -26.45 -10.03 -8.27
C ASN A 88 -25.89 -11.31 -7.60
N ASN A 89 -26.47 -11.69 -6.46
CA ASN A 89 -26.09 -12.89 -5.69
C ASN A 89 -26.23 -14.23 -6.43
N LYS A 90 -26.90 -14.26 -7.60
CA LYS A 90 -27.02 -15.44 -8.47
C LYS A 90 -26.03 -15.42 -9.64
N GLY A 91 -25.17 -14.40 -9.73
CA GLY A 91 -24.27 -14.19 -10.85
C GLY A 91 -24.96 -13.64 -12.11
N GLU A 92 -26.19 -13.12 -12.00
CA GLU A 92 -26.90 -12.51 -13.12
C GLU A 92 -26.51 -11.02 -13.22
N LEU A 93 -26.21 -10.55 -14.43
CA LEU A 93 -25.91 -9.15 -14.70
C LEU A 93 -27.16 -8.28 -14.47
N VAL A 94 -27.07 -7.30 -13.57
CA VAL A 94 -28.17 -6.37 -13.25
C VAL A 94 -28.00 -4.98 -13.86
N GLY A 95 -26.79 -4.62 -14.27
CA GLY A 95 -26.52 -3.33 -14.91
C GLY A 95 -25.04 -3.04 -15.07
N HIS A 96 -24.72 -1.83 -15.55
CA HIS A 96 -23.35 -1.34 -15.69
C HIS A 96 -23.19 0.04 -15.05
N LEU A 97 -21.97 0.34 -14.59
CA LEU A 97 -21.54 1.69 -14.26
C LEU A 97 -20.99 2.35 -15.53
N ASP A 98 -21.88 2.96 -16.31
CA ASP A 98 -21.60 3.45 -17.67
C ASP A 98 -21.78 4.97 -17.84
N LYS A 99 -22.21 5.68 -16.79
CA LYS A 99 -22.51 7.13 -16.85
C LYS A 99 -21.30 8.02 -16.62
N ALA A 100 -20.28 7.49 -15.96
CA ALA A 100 -19.02 8.14 -15.64
C ALA A 100 -17.95 7.07 -15.35
N PRO A 101 -16.66 7.37 -15.50
CA PRO A 101 -15.59 6.55 -14.93
C PRO A 101 -15.73 6.44 -13.41
N MET A 102 -15.20 5.38 -12.81
CA MET A 102 -15.19 5.21 -11.35
C MET A 102 -14.43 6.36 -10.68
N VAL A 103 -15.03 6.96 -9.63
CA VAL A 103 -14.43 8.06 -8.87
C VAL A 103 -13.22 7.58 -8.06
N ASP A 104 -12.24 8.45 -7.88
CA ASP A 104 -11.15 8.24 -6.93
C ASP A 104 -11.57 8.74 -5.53
N PHE A 105 -11.84 7.81 -4.62
CA PHE A 105 -12.21 8.09 -3.22
C PHE A 105 -10.99 8.32 -2.31
N SER A 106 -9.76 8.37 -2.82
CA SER A 106 -8.56 8.55 -1.98
C SER A 106 -8.55 9.85 -1.16
N SER A 107 -9.27 10.89 -1.61
CA SER A 107 -9.48 12.12 -0.84
C SER A 107 -10.34 11.94 0.42
N VAL A 108 -11.04 10.81 0.55
CA VAL A 108 -11.87 10.46 1.70
C VAL A 108 -10.99 9.84 2.78
N ASN A 109 -11.18 10.24 4.04
CA ASN A 109 -10.32 9.77 5.11
C ASN A 109 -10.48 8.25 5.36
N VAL A 110 -9.35 7.58 5.56
CA VAL A 110 -9.24 6.18 5.97
C VAL A 110 -8.73 6.14 7.42
N SER A 111 -9.13 5.13 8.20
CA SER A 111 -8.78 4.98 9.62
C SER A 111 -9.36 6.05 10.58
N SER A 112 -9.51 5.66 11.87
CA SER A 112 -9.97 6.55 12.96
C SER A 112 -11.24 7.35 12.61
N ASN A 113 -12.36 6.64 12.42
CA ASN A 113 -13.63 7.14 11.84
C ASN A 113 -13.54 7.33 10.31
N PRO A 114 -13.36 6.25 9.52
CA PRO A 114 -13.22 6.36 8.07
C PRO A 114 -14.46 6.98 7.41
N GLY A 115 -14.29 7.74 6.33
CA GLY A 115 -15.43 8.23 5.53
C GLY A 115 -16.27 9.33 6.17
N VAL A 116 -15.75 10.04 7.18
CA VAL A 116 -16.46 11.17 7.83
C VAL A 116 -15.93 12.53 7.38
N ALA A 117 -14.82 12.57 6.64
CA ALA A 117 -14.18 13.77 6.14
C ALA A 117 -13.56 13.54 4.76
N THR A 118 -13.53 14.59 3.94
CA THR A 118 -12.93 14.56 2.59
C THR A 118 -11.96 15.72 2.42
N LEU A 119 -10.74 15.48 1.95
CA LEU A 119 -9.76 16.49 1.63
C LEU A 119 -10.24 17.33 0.44
N ILE A 120 -10.31 18.65 0.59
CA ILE A 120 -10.82 19.58 -0.44
C ILE A 120 -9.81 20.68 -0.82
N ASN A 121 -8.78 20.84 0.00
CA ASN A 121 -7.57 21.60 -0.27
C ASN A 121 -6.42 20.83 0.41
N PRO A 122 -5.14 20.94 -0.02
CA PRO A 122 -4.06 20.18 0.59
C PRO A 122 -3.95 20.31 2.11
N GLN A 123 -4.53 21.35 2.72
CA GLN A 123 -4.54 21.55 4.17
C GLN A 123 -5.94 21.59 4.81
N TYR A 124 -7.01 21.37 4.05
CA TYR A 124 -8.38 21.49 4.58
C TYR A 124 -9.26 20.33 4.16
N ILE A 125 -10.07 19.87 5.11
CA ILE A 125 -11.08 18.83 4.91
C ILE A 125 -12.49 19.42 4.99
N ALA A 126 -13.47 18.80 4.35
CA ALA A 126 -14.89 19.08 4.49
C ALA A 126 -15.59 17.96 5.27
N SER A 127 -16.49 18.34 6.17
CA SER A 127 -17.33 17.42 6.96
C SER A 127 -18.47 18.22 7.61
N VAL A 128 -19.29 17.59 8.46
CA VAL A 128 -20.39 18.24 9.18
C VAL A 128 -19.97 18.70 10.58
N LYS A 129 -20.45 19.87 11.01
CA LYS A 129 -19.98 20.46 12.27
C LYS A 129 -20.39 19.67 13.50
N HIS A 130 -21.48 18.92 13.47
CA HIS A 130 -21.90 18.11 14.62
C HIS A 130 -20.93 16.95 14.92
N ASN A 131 -20.04 16.60 13.99
CA ASN A 131 -18.95 15.66 14.23
C ASN A 131 -17.84 16.33 15.05
N LYS A 132 -18.02 16.47 16.37
CA LYS A 132 -17.03 17.10 17.27
C LYS A 132 -15.92 16.16 17.77
N GLY A 133 -16.13 14.84 17.67
CA GLY A 133 -15.30 13.86 18.36
C GLY A 133 -13.94 13.59 17.71
N TYR A 134 -13.84 13.62 16.39
CA TYR A 134 -12.59 13.32 15.68
C TYR A 134 -11.62 14.52 15.71
N GLN A 135 -10.36 14.22 15.99
CA GLN A 135 -9.28 15.20 16.14
C GLN A 135 -8.18 15.03 15.09
N SER A 136 -8.16 13.90 14.39
CA SER A 136 -7.24 13.64 13.30
C SER A 136 -7.90 12.80 12.21
N VAL A 137 -7.28 12.79 11.04
CA VAL A 137 -7.67 12.01 9.87
C VAL A 137 -6.44 11.37 9.25
N SER A 138 -6.62 10.25 8.53
CA SER A 138 -5.58 9.61 7.72
C SER A 138 -6.10 9.44 6.29
N PHE A 139 -5.21 9.31 5.32
CA PHE A 139 -5.53 9.15 3.89
C PHE A 139 -4.78 7.96 3.28
N GLY A 140 -5.22 7.50 2.11
CA GLY A 140 -4.55 6.42 1.37
C GLY A 140 -4.61 5.06 2.07
N ASP A 141 -3.46 4.55 2.51
CA ASP A 141 -3.31 3.27 3.23
C ASP A 141 -3.50 3.39 4.76
N GLY A 142 -3.68 4.62 5.27
CA GLY A 142 -3.85 4.91 6.69
C GLY A 142 -2.56 4.93 7.50
N GLN A 143 -1.38 4.80 6.89
CA GLN A 143 -0.08 4.93 7.57
C GLN A 143 0.40 6.39 7.67
N ASN A 144 -0.51 7.28 8.03
CA ASN A 144 -0.28 8.71 8.22
C ASN A 144 -1.32 9.26 9.19
N SER A 145 -1.13 10.47 9.72
CA SER A 145 -2.11 11.12 10.57
C SER A 145 -1.93 12.63 10.50
N TYR A 146 -3.03 13.34 10.25
CA TYR A 146 -3.10 14.80 10.17
C TYR A 146 -4.06 15.30 11.23
N HIS A 147 -3.62 16.24 12.06
CA HIS A 147 -4.40 16.75 13.19
C HIS A 147 -5.16 18.00 12.83
N ILE A 148 -6.36 18.13 13.35
CA ILE A 148 -7.17 19.34 13.22
C ILE A 148 -6.61 20.40 14.16
N VAL A 149 -6.26 21.56 13.60
CA VAL A 149 -5.81 22.75 14.36
C VAL A 149 -6.91 23.79 14.52
N ASP A 150 -7.87 23.82 13.57
CA ASP A 150 -9.09 24.61 13.65
C ASP A 150 -10.22 23.83 12.98
N ARG A 151 -11.44 23.87 13.53
CA ARG A 151 -12.60 23.22 12.92
C ARG A 151 -13.22 24.05 11.80
N ASN A 152 -13.11 25.38 11.83
CA ASN A 152 -13.75 26.29 10.89
C ASN A 152 -15.24 25.96 10.68
N GLU A 153 -16.05 26.20 11.70
CA GLU A 153 -17.48 25.87 11.69
C GLU A 153 -18.31 26.91 10.96
N HIS A 154 -19.20 26.45 10.06
CA HIS A 154 -20.16 27.35 9.44
C HIS A 154 -21.17 27.85 10.48
N SER A 155 -21.41 29.16 10.49
CA SER A 155 -22.19 29.85 11.54
C SER A 155 -23.65 29.36 11.60
N SER A 156 -24.29 29.15 10.45
CA SER A 156 -25.71 28.79 10.35
C SER A 156 -25.98 27.35 9.91
N SER A 157 -25.05 26.72 9.20
CA SER A 157 -25.28 25.45 8.48
C SER A 157 -24.51 24.32 9.15
N ASP A 158 -24.95 23.08 9.02
CA ASP A 158 -24.26 21.92 9.60
C ASP A 158 -23.10 21.49 8.69
N LEU A 159 -22.05 22.30 8.71
CA LEU A 159 -20.86 22.20 7.87
C LEU A 159 -19.67 22.76 8.64
N HIS A 160 -18.51 22.15 8.48
CA HIS A 160 -17.23 22.73 8.90
C HIS A 160 -16.14 22.43 7.87
N THR A 161 -15.06 23.20 7.88
CA THR A 161 -13.91 22.99 6.97
C THR A 161 -12.58 22.95 7.70
N PRO A 162 -12.32 21.90 8.52
CA PRO A 162 -11.18 21.90 9.41
C PRO A 162 -9.83 22.10 8.70
N ARG A 163 -8.98 22.94 9.29
CA ARG A 163 -7.57 23.13 8.92
C ARG A 163 -6.72 22.05 9.57
N LEU A 164 -5.78 21.50 8.81
CA LEU A 164 -4.83 20.49 9.26
C LEU A 164 -3.50 21.10 9.68
N ASP A 165 -2.77 20.42 10.55
CA ASP A 165 -1.43 20.79 11.03
C ASP A 165 -0.37 20.77 9.93
N LYS A 166 -0.51 19.88 8.93
CA LYS A 166 0.41 19.69 7.81
C LYS A 166 -0.32 19.59 6.47
N LEU A 167 0.39 19.86 5.38
CA LEU A 167 -0.07 19.61 4.02
C LEU A 167 -0.16 18.10 3.75
N VAL A 168 -1.28 17.62 3.23
CA VAL A 168 -1.44 16.20 2.91
C VAL A 168 -0.62 15.82 1.67
N THR A 169 0.17 14.75 1.78
CA THR A 169 1.07 14.29 0.70
C THR A 169 0.56 13.07 -0.06
N GLU A 170 -0.19 12.18 0.58
CA GLU A 170 -0.56 10.87 0.02
C GLU A 170 -1.62 10.92 -1.07
N VAL A 171 -2.47 11.95 -1.07
CA VAL A 171 -3.65 12.02 -1.94
C VAL A 171 -3.85 13.44 -2.47
N ALA A 172 -4.47 13.56 -3.64
CA ALA A 172 -4.92 14.84 -4.17
C ALA A 172 -6.27 15.23 -3.51
N PRO A 173 -6.52 16.52 -3.25
CA PRO A 173 -7.83 16.98 -2.78
C PRO A 173 -8.93 16.74 -3.82
N ALA A 174 -10.14 16.48 -3.35
CA ALA A 174 -11.34 16.48 -4.19
C ALA A 174 -11.64 17.89 -4.70
N THR A 175 -12.02 18.00 -5.97
CA THR A 175 -12.54 19.26 -6.51
C THR A 175 -13.93 19.53 -5.96
N VAL A 176 -14.12 20.62 -5.22
CA VAL A 176 -15.44 21.04 -4.74
C VAL A 176 -16.21 21.72 -5.88
N THR A 177 -17.50 21.41 -6.02
CA THR A 177 -18.33 22.01 -7.06
C THR A 177 -18.43 23.53 -6.92
N SER A 178 -18.36 24.22 -8.06
CA SER A 178 -18.65 25.66 -8.19
C SER A 178 -20.02 25.92 -8.84
N SER A 179 -20.78 24.87 -9.12
CA SER A 179 -22.06 24.95 -9.82
C SER A 179 -23.16 25.47 -8.90
N SER A 180 -24.17 26.11 -9.50
CA SER A 180 -25.38 26.47 -8.75
C SER A 180 -26.15 25.22 -8.29
N THR A 181 -26.93 25.34 -7.23
CA THR A 181 -27.80 24.23 -6.78
C THR A 181 -28.75 23.77 -7.90
N ALA A 182 -29.30 24.71 -8.69
CA ALA A 182 -30.15 24.38 -9.82
C ALA A 182 -29.45 23.49 -10.86
N ASP A 183 -28.15 23.69 -11.04
CA ASP A 183 -27.33 22.88 -11.95
C ASP A 183 -27.03 21.51 -11.37
N ILE A 184 -26.69 21.44 -10.08
CA ILE A 184 -26.49 20.18 -9.34
C ILE A 184 -27.73 19.29 -9.43
N LEU A 185 -28.92 19.89 -9.29
CA LEU A 185 -30.20 19.18 -9.37
C LEU A 185 -30.61 18.78 -10.79
N ASN A 186 -29.88 19.20 -11.83
CA ASN A 186 -30.20 18.90 -13.23
C ASN A 186 -29.46 17.64 -13.70
N PRO A 187 -30.16 16.51 -13.98
CA PRO A 187 -29.52 15.26 -14.38
C PRO A 187 -28.74 15.32 -15.71
N SER A 188 -28.99 16.32 -16.56
CA SER A 188 -28.20 16.53 -17.79
C SER A 188 -26.83 17.16 -17.52
N LYS A 189 -26.69 17.88 -16.40
CA LYS A 189 -25.44 18.50 -15.94
C LYS A 189 -24.70 17.61 -14.96
N TYR A 190 -25.43 16.91 -14.09
CA TYR A 190 -24.89 15.92 -13.16
C TYR A 190 -25.52 14.55 -13.40
N SER A 191 -24.82 13.70 -14.16
CA SER A 191 -25.39 12.44 -14.68
C SER A 191 -25.22 11.24 -13.74
N ALA A 192 -24.36 11.34 -12.72
CA ALA A 192 -24.11 10.27 -11.75
C ALA A 192 -23.75 10.84 -10.39
N PHE A 193 -24.19 10.15 -9.32
CA PHE A 193 -23.90 10.52 -7.93
C PHE A 193 -23.46 9.31 -7.12
N TYR A 194 -22.26 9.38 -6.55
CA TYR A 194 -21.66 8.31 -5.74
C TYR A 194 -21.40 8.79 -4.30
N ARG A 195 -21.50 7.87 -3.35
CA ARG A 195 -21.14 8.09 -1.94
C ARG A 195 -20.31 6.95 -1.39
N ALA A 196 -19.54 7.24 -0.34
CA ALA A 196 -18.85 6.26 0.48
C ALA A 196 -18.83 6.74 1.94
N GLY A 197 -19.11 5.86 2.90
CA GLY A 197 -19.16 6.20 4.32
C GLY A 197 -19.07 4.98 5.22
N SER A 198 -18.95 5.19 6.53
CA SER A 198 -18.76 4.09 7.49
C SER A 198 -19.80 4.08 8.62
N GLY A 199 -21.03 4.53 8.36
CA GLY A 199 -22.11 4.41 9.34
C GLY A 199 -22.35 2.96 9.80
N SER A 200 -23.21 2.78 10.80
CA SER A 200 -23.53 1.44 11.32
C SER A 200 -24.04 0.53 10.20
N GLN A 201 -23.52 -0.66 9.97
CA GLN A 201 -23.73 -1.37 8.71
C GLN A 201 -24.93 -2.33 8.72
N TYR A 202 -25.76 -2.30 7.68
CA TYR A 202 -26.99 -3.08 7.50
C TYR A 202 -27.14 -3.56 6.06
N ILE A 203 -27.88 -4.66 5.91
CA ILE A 203 -28.33 -5.19 4.62
C ILE A 203 -29.85 -5.15 4.59
N GLN A 204 -30.45 -4.50 3.60
CA GLN A 204 -31.89 -4.58 3.35
C GLN A 204 -32.21 -5.70 2.36
N ASP A 205 -32.98 -6.69 2.80
CA ASP A 205 -33.44 -7.76 1.93
C ASP A 205 -34.50 -7.28 0.93
N SER A 206 -34.85 -8.14 -0.03
CA SER A 206 -35.83 -7.83 -1.07
C SER A 206 -37.25 -7.55 -0.55
N GLN A 207 -37.54 -7.88 0.72
CA GLN A 207 -38.82 -7.59 1.38
C GLN A 207 -38.78 -6.25 2.14
N GLY A 208 -37.67 -5.52 2.08
CA GLY A 208 -37.49 -4.25 2.77
C GLY A 208 -37.07 -4.39 4.23
N LYS A 209 -36.84 -5.61 4.73
CA LYS A 209 -36.39 -5.82 6.11
C LYS A 209 -34.87 -5.61 6.21
N ARG A 210 -34.46 -4.86 7.22
CA ARG A 210 -33.05 -4.57 7.49
C ARG A 210 -32.46 -5.55 8.49
N HIS A 211 -31.27 -6.04 8.18
CA HIS A 211 -30.47 -6.94 9.03
C HIS A 211 -29.20 -6.21 9.44
N TRP A 212 -28.92 -6.17 10.74
CA TRP A 212 -27.71 -5.53 11.28
C TRP A 212 -26.48 -6.38 11.01
N VAL A 213 -25.37 -5.74 10.61
CA VAL A 213 -24.08 -6.38 10.37
C VAL A 213 -23.05 -5.97 11.43
N THR A 214 -22.82 -4.66 11.61
CA THR A 214 -21.88 -4.14 12.62
C THR A 214 -22.17 -2.68 12.99
N GLY A 215 -21.52 -2.17 14.04
CA GLY A 215 -21.52 -0.74 14.38
C GLY A 215 -20.74 0.12 13.38
N GLY A 216 -20.86 1.44 13.49
CA GLY A 216 -20.16 2.38 12.61
C GLY A 216 -18.65 2.44 12.83
N TYR A 217 -17.95 3.12 11.92
CA TYR A 217 -16.52 3.43 11.93
C TYR A 217 -15.57 2.24 11.78
N GLY A 218 -16.11 1.04 11.48
CA GLY A 218 -15.31 -0.16 11.29
C GLY A 218 -14.71 -0.25 9.88
N TYR A 219 -15.49 0.05 8.85
CA TYR A 219 -15.09 -0.05 7.44
C TYR A 219 -16.04 0.75 6.54
N LEU A 220 -15.63 0.98 5.28
CA LEU A 220 -16.40 1.76 4.31
C LEU A 220 -17.40 0.90 3.52
N THR A 221 -18.59 1.44 3.28
CA THR A 221 -19.51 0.98 2.25
C THR A 221 -19.97 2.15 1.41
N GLY A 222 -20.17 1.88 0.13
CA GLY A 222 -20.47 2.91 -0.85
C GLY A 222 -21.38 2.38 -1.92
N GLY A 223 -21.94 3.30 -2.70
CA GLY A 223 -22.83 2.95 -3.79
C GLY A 223 -23.31 4.17 -4.53
N ILE A 224 -24.35 3.95 -5.33
CA ILE A 224 -24.87 4.89 -6.30
C ILE A 224 -26.21 5.40 -5.84
N LEU A 225 -26.38 6.71 -5.95
CA LEU A 225 -27.63 7.39 -5.66
C LEU A 225 -28.37 7.74 -6.95
N PRO A 226 -29.72 7.80 -6.93
CA PRO A 226 -30.51 8.43 -7.98
C PRO A 226 -30.03 9.85 -8.30
N THR A 227 -30.29 10.31 -9.52
CA THR A 227 -29.96 11.68 -9.95
C THR A 227 -31.04 12.72 -9.60
N SER A 228 -32.21 12.27 -9.13
CA SER A 228 -33.34 13.14 -8.78
C SER A 228 -33.26 13.64 -7.33
N PHE A 229 -32.58 14.77 -7.13
CA PHE A 229 -32.50 15.47 -5.85
C PHE A 229 -33.50 16.65 -5.78
N PHE A 230 -33.73 17.14 -4.58
CA PHE A 230 -34.56 18.32 -4.28
C PHE A 230 -33.82 19.26 -3.33
N TYR A 231 -34.26 20.52 -3.28
CA TYR A 231 -33.79 21.48 -2.29
C TYR A 231 -34.11 21.00 -0.86
N HIS A 232 -33.20 21.27 0.06
CA HIS A 232 -33.38 21.10 1.50
C HIS A 232 -32.90 22.36 2.23
N GLY A 233 -33.83 23.21 2.64
CA GLY A 233 -33.49 24.54 3.17
C GLY A 233 -32.82 25.42 2.10
N SER A 234 -32.03 26.40 2.54
CA SER A 234 -31.28 27.29 1.64
C SER A 234 -29.95 26.70 1.17
N ASP A 235 -29.32 25.84 1.98
CA ASP A 235 -27.90 25.47 1.83
C ASP A 235 -27.70 23.96 1.67
N GLY A 236 -28.77 23.21 1.35
CA GLY A 236 -28.73 21.76 1.29
C GLY A 236 -29.56 21.19 0.15
N ILE A 237 -29.28 19.93 -0.14
CA ILE A 237 -30.07 19.09 -1.04
C ILE A 237 -30.49 17.83 -0.31
N GLN A 238 -31.56 17.20 -0.79
CA GLN A 238 -32.00 15.90 -0.30
C GLN A 238 -32.46 15.02 -1.45
N LEU A 239 -32.37 13.70 -1.26
CA LEU A 239 -33.04 12.76 -2.15
C LEU A 239 -33.94 11.82 -1.35
N TYR A 240 -35.00 11.33 -1.98
CA TYR A 240 -35.91 10.36 -1.40
C TYR A 240 -35.46 8.94 -1.75
N MET A 241 -35.33 8.09 -0.74
CA MET A 241 -35.07 6.64 -0.88
C MET A 241 -35.93 5.84 0.11
N GLY A 242 -37.20 6.21 0.26
CA GLY A 242 -38.13 5.49 1.12
C GLY A 242 -38.54 4.14 0.54
N GLY A 243 -39.02 3.25 1.43
CA GLY A 243 -39.46 1.92 1.05
C GLY A 243 -38.29 0.96 0.88
N ASN A 244 -38.26 0.27 -0.26
CA ASN A 244 -37.19 -0.66 -0.59
C ASN A 244 -36.10 0.07 -1.39
N ILE A 245 -34.87 0.12 -0.86
CA ILE A 245 -33.76 0.85 -1.50
C ILE A 245 -33.37 0.25 -2.85
N HIS A 246 -33.71 -1.02 -3.09
CA HIS A 246 -33.53 -1.71 -4.38
C HIS A 246 -34.28 -1.05 -5.54
N ASP A 247 -35.36 -0.31 -5.25
CA ASP A 247 -36.17 0.34 -6.28
C ASP A 247 -35.52 1.63 -6.83
N HIS A 248 -34.43 2.09 -6.19
CA HIS A 248 -33.83 3.41 -6.47
C HIS A 248 -32.53 3.34 -7.25
N SER A 249 -31.79 2.23 -7.19
CA SER A 249 -30.47 2.10 -7.81
C SER A 249 -30.05 0.64 -7.96
N ILE A 250 -29.18 0.34 -8.93
CA ILE A 250 -28.61 -1.00 -9.12
C ILE A 250 -27.55 -1.36 -8.07
N LEU A 251 -27.00 -0.37 -7.37
CA LEU A 251 -26.06 -0.54 -6.26
C LEU A 251 -26.40 0.47 -5.16
N PRO A 252 -27.57 0.32 -4.49
CA PRO A 252 -28.10 1.33 -3.60
C PRO A 252 -27.32 1.39 -2.28
N SER A 253 -27.06 2.60 -1.80
CA SER A 253 -26.45 2.87 -0.49
C SER A 253 -27.22 3.99 0.20
N PHE A 254 -27.77 3.71 1.37
CA PHE A 254 -28.52 4.66 2.18
C PHE A 254 -27.67 5.06 3.40
N GLY A 255 -27.38 6.36 3.51
CA GLY A 255 -26.58 6.97 4.57
C GLY A 255 -27.39 7.25 5.84
N GLU A 256 -26.70 7.17 6.97
CA GLU A 256 -27.34 6.77 8.22
C GLU A 256 -26.46 7.11 9.44
N ALA A 257 -26.88 6.77 10.68
CA ALA A 257 -26.07 7.07 11.88
C ALA A 257 -24.59 6.58 11.79
N GLY A 258 -23.67 7.54 11.83
CA GLY A 258 -22.22 7.37 11.66
C GLY A 258 -21.71 7.72 10.25
N ASP A 259 -22.58 7.86 9.25
CA ASP A 259 -22.22 8.40 7.92
C ASP A 259 -22.19 9.92 7.90
N SER A 260 -22.55 10.60 8.99
CA SER A 260 -22.44 12.05 9.12
C SER A 260 -21.06 12.54 8.66
N GLY A 261 -21.03 13.49 7.72
CA GLY A 261 -19.81 14.01 7.11
C GLY A 261 -19.35 13.27 5.85
N SER A 262 -19.92 12.10 5.54
CA SER A 262 -19.56 11.34 4.33
C SER A 262 -19.84 12.10 3.03
N PRO A 263 -18.97 11.97 2.03
CA PRO A 263 -19.06 12.73 0.79
C PRO A 263 -20.18 12.28 -0.13
N LEU A 264 -20.69 13.26 -0.88
CA LEU A 264 -21.47 13.08 -2.10
C LEU A 264 -20.67 13.61 -3.30
N PHE A 265 -20.23 12.72 -4.17
CA PHE A 265 -19.59 13.07 -5.44
C PHE A 265 -20.63 13.08 -6.56
N GLY A 266 -20.58 14.10 -7.41
CA GLY A 266 -21.41 14.23 -8.61
C GLY A 266 -20.55 14.36 -9.86
N TRP A 267 -20.88 13.63 -10.93
CA TRP A 267 -20.18 13.74 -12.21
C TRP A 267 -20.68 14.94 -13.01
N ASN A 268 -19.85 15.96 -13.15
CA ASN A 268 -20.15 17.15 -13.95
C ASN A 268 -19.89 16.86 -15.44
N THR A 269 -20.95 16.72 -16.23
CA THR A 269 -20.87 16.33 -17.64
C THR A 269 -20.20 17.38 -18.52
N ALA A 270 -20.34 18.67 -18.17
CA ALA A 270 -19.73 19.76 -18.93
C ALA A 270 -18.22 19.85 -18.71
N LYS A 271 -17.75 19.55 -17.51
CA LYS A 271 -16.32 19.53 -17.17
C LYS A 271 -15.65 18.17 -17.37
N GLY A 272 -16.43 17.10 -17.49
CA GLY A 272 -15.90 15.73 -17.61
C GLY A 272 -15.13 15.28 -16.38
N GLN A 273 -15.60 15.64 -15.17
CA GLN A 273 -14.91 15.32 -13.93
C GLN A 273 -15.87 15.08 -12.77
N TRP A 274 -15.41 14.34 -11.76
CA TRP A 274 -16.07 14.20 -10.47
C TRP A 274 -15.86 15.47 -9.63
N GLU A 275 -16.93 15.96 -9.01
CA GLU A 275 -16.89 17.07 -8.07
C GLU A 275 -17.54 16.67 -6.75
N LEU A 276 -16.96 17.07 -5.62
CA LEU A 276 -17.59 16.97 -4.31
C LEU A 276 -18.72 18.01 -4.24
N VAL A 277 -19.95 17.52 -4.11
CA VAL A 277 -21.17 18.34 -4.11
C VAL A 277 -21.54 18.76 -2.69
N GLY A 278 -21.46 17.83 -1.74
CA GLY A 278 -21.86 18.08 -0.37
C GLY A 278 -21.43 16.96 0.57
N VAL A 279 -21.75 17.14 1.84
CA VAL A 279 -21.47 16.18 2.92
C VAL A 279 -22.77 15.77 3.60
N TYR A 280 -22.90 14.48 3.90
CA TYR A 280 -24.11 13.91 4.48
C TYR A 280 -24.36 14.47 5.88
N SER A 281 -25.52 15.07 6.11
CA SER A 281 -25.87 15.72 7.40
C SER A 281 -26.93 14.97 8.20
N GLY A 282 -27.74 14.14 7.56
CA GLY A 282 -28.65 13.24 8.28
C GLY A 282 -29.81 12.73 7.44
N VAL A 283 -30.78 12.11 8.13
CA VAL A 283 -32.00 11.58 7.54
C VAL A 283 -33.20 12.46 7.84
N GLY A 284 -33.91 12.90 6.78
CA GLY A 284 -35.19 13.59 6.87
C GLY A 284 -36.38 12.62 6.82
N GLY A 285 -37.24 12.64 7.85
CA GLY A 285 -38.48 11.84 7.88
C GLY A 285 -38.26 10.32 7.73
N GLY A 286 -37.09 9.81 8.12
CA GLY A 286 -36.71 8.40 8.02
C GLY A 286 -36.50 7.87 6.59
N THR A 287 -36.59 8.72 5.56
CA THR A 287 -36.64 8.28 4.15
C THR A 287 -35.83 9.15 3.20
N ASN A 288 -35.39 10.34 3.62
CA ASN A 288 -34.64 11.27 2.78
C ASN A 288 -33.20 11.38 3.26
N LEU A 289 -32.24 11.22 2.36
CA LEU A 289 -30.83 11.53 2.64
C LEU A 289 -30.62 13.02 2.46
N ILE A 290 -30.12 13.71 3.48
CA ILE A 290 -29.86 15.15 3.46
C ILE A 290 -28.35 15.38 3.36
N TYR A 291 -27.96 16.27 2.47
CA TYR A 291 -26.59 16.71 2.28
C TYR A 291 -26.48 18.23 2.43
N SER A 292 -25.52 18.68 3.23
CA SER A 292 -25.11 20.08 3.28
C SER A 292 -24.23 20.38 2.07
N LEU A 293 -24.58 21.40 1.28
CA LEU A 293 -23.72 21.87 0.18
C LEU A 293 -22.52 22.64 0.76
N ILE A 294 -21.44 22.71 -0.01
CA ILE A 294 -20.20 23.42 0.38
C ILE A 294 -20.12 24.75 -0.40
N PRO A 295 -20.41 25.91 0.22
CA PRO A 295 -20.41 27.18 -0.50
C PRO A 295 -18.99 27.64 -0.82
N GLN A 296 -18.75 28.05 -2.07
CA GLN A 296 -17.45 28.61 -2.50
C GLN A 296 -17.06 29.88 -1.74
N SER A 297 -18.05 30.70 -1.35
CA SER A 297 -17.82 31.89 -0.52
C SER A 297 -17.30 31.55 0.87
N PHE A 298 -17.76 30.44 1.45
CA PHE A 298 -17.29 29.98 2.75
C PHE A 298 -15.83 29.49 2.66
N LEU A 299 -15.50 28.70 1.63
CA LEU A 299 -14.12 28.27 1.38
C LEU A 299 -13.19 29.47 1.17
N SER A 300 -13.61 30.43 0.35
CA SER A 300 -12.82 31.64 0.07
C SER A 300 -12.55 32.45 1.33
N GLN A 301 -13.55 32.57 2.21
CA GLN A 301 -13.39 33.24 3.50
C GLN A 301 -12.33 32.54 4.35
N ILE A 302 -12.49 31.23 4.60
CA ILE A 302 -11.57 30.46 5.45
C ILE A 302 -10.14 30.49 4.91
N TYR A 303 -9.94 30.28 3.62
CA TYR A 303 -8.60 30.32 3.04
C TYR A 303 -7.98 31.72 3.14
N SER A 304 -8.77 32.78 2.98
CA SER A 304 -8.26 34.16 3.12
C SER A 304 -7.89 34.51 4.55
N GLU A 305 -8.61 33.98 5.55
CA GLU A 305 -8.34 34.22 6.96
C GLU A 305 -7.00 33.63 7.39
N ASP A 306 -6.53 32.58 6.72
CA ASP A 306 -5.27 31.89 7.03
C ASP A 306 -4.06 32.36 6.23
N ASN A 307 -4.24 33.32 5.30
CA ASN A 307 -3.15 33.86 4.51
C ASN A 307 -2.73 35.25 5.03
N ASP A 308 -1.43 35.46 5.24
CA ASP A 308 -0.88 36.81 5.31
C ASP A 308 -0.85 37.44 3.90
N ALA A 309 -0.61 38.76 3.84
CA ALA A 309 -0.50 39.45 2.55
C ALA A 309 0.63 38.82 1.69
N PRO A 310 0.43 38.64 0.37
CA PRO A 310 1.48 38.10 -0.50
C PRO A 310 2.78 38.91 -0.41
N VAL A 311 3.90 38.20 -0.30
CA VAL A 311 5.25 38.78 -0.22
C VAL A 311 5.80 38.92 -1.63
N PHE A 312 6.12 40.15 -2.03
CA PHE A 312 6.68 40.43 -3.35
C PHE A 312 8.18 40.69 -3.25
N PHE A 313 8.98 39.98 -4.03
CA PHE A 313 10.41 40.24 -4.15
C PHE A 313 10.69 41.27 -5.25
N ASN A 314 11.35 42.36 -4.88
CA ASN A 314 11.83 43.38 -5.80
C ASN A 314 13.30 43.12 -6.19
N ALA A 315 13.49 42.49 -7.35
CA ALA A 315 14.81 42.20 -7.91
C ALA A 315 15.70 43.45 -8.11
N SER A 316 15.09 44.64 -8.27
CA SER A 316 15.85 45.89 -8.47
C SER A 316 16.55 46.39 -7.20
N SER A 317 16.16 45.88 -6.03
CA SER A 317 16.75 46.29 -4.74
C SER A 317 18.18 45.77 -4.55
N GLY A 318 18.55 44.67 -5.21
CA GLY A 318 19.85 44.01 -5.06
C GLY A 318 20.11 43.35 -3.69
N ALA A 319 19.12 43.30 -2.79
CA ALA A 319 19.23 42.72 -1.46
C ALA A 319 18.18 41.62 -1.22
N PRO A 320 18.47 40.58 -0.43
CA PRO A 320 17.47 39.57 -0.08
C PRO A 320 16.40 40.12 0.87
N LEU A 321 15.23 39.46 0.89
CA LEU A 321 14.21 39.61 1.93
C LEU A 321 14.77 39.08 3.26
N GLN A 322 14.92 39.97 4.24
CA GLN A 322 15.38 39.63 5.58
C GLN A 322 14.19 39.13 6.40
N TRP A 323 14.22 37.87 6.82
CA TRP A 323 13.14 37.24 7.59
C TRP A 323 13.51 37.16 9.07
N LYS A 324 12.80 37.95 9.88
CA LYS A 324 12.91 37.99 11.34
C LYS A 324 11.71 37.33 11.99
N PHE A 325 11.93 36.68 13.13
CA PHE A 325 10.86 36.01 13.88
C PHE A 325 11.14 36.02 15.38
N ASP A 326 10.12 36.43 16.16
CA ASP A 326 10.12 36.33 17.62
C ASP A 326 9.25 35.14 18.04
N SER A 327 9.92 34.05 18.47
CA SER A 327 9.26 32.83 18.90
C SER A 327 8.44 32.98 20.19
N SER A 328 8.66 34.04 20.98
CA SER A 328 7.91 34.28 22.22
C SER A 328 6.52 34.86 21.97
N THR A 329 6.39 35.64 20.89
CA THR A 329 5.12 36.26 20.48
C THR A 329 4.45 35.51 19.33
N GLY A 330 5.21 34.73 18.54
CA GLY A 330 4.74 34.07 17.33
C GLY A 330 4.61 35.03 16.15
N THR A 331 5.32 36.16 16.17
CA THR A 331 5.24 37.20 15.13
C THR A 331 6.58 37.43 14.47
N GLY A 332 6.59 37.67 13.16
CA GLY A 332 7.77 37.99 12.38
C GLY A 332 7.49 39.03 11.30
N SER A 333 8.53 39.37 10.56
CA SER A 333 8.40 40.18 9.35
C SER A 333 9.44 39.78 8.30
N LEU A 334 9.08 40.01 7.04
CA LEU A 334 9.97 39.91 5.89
C LEU A 334 10.18 41.31 5.32
N LYS A 335 11.43 41.76 5.27
CA LYS A 335 11.75 43.14 4.88
C LYS A 335 12.74 43.21 3.74
N GLN A 336 12.47 44.06 2.77
CA GLN A 336 13.39 44.39 1.68
C GLN A 336 13.32 45.90 1.40
N GLY A 337 14.38 46.62 1.75
CA GLY A 337 14.38 48.08 1.64
C GLY A 337 13.30 48.73 2.50
N SER A 338 12.38 49.46 1.87
CA SER A 338 11.23 50.09 2.53
C SER A 338 10.03 49.18 2.72
N ASP A 339 9.96 48.08 1.96
CA ASP A 339 8.82 47.18 1.96
C ASP A 339 8.97 46.18 3.12
N GLU A 340 7.91 46.01 3.90
CA GLU A 340 7.87 45.13 5.06
C GLU A 340 6.52 44.40 5.09
N TYR A 341 6.59 43.07 5.15
CA TYR A 341 5.45 42.18 5.16
C TYR A 341 5.36 41.50 6.52
N ALA A 342 4.17 41.49 7.12
CA ALA A 342 3.94 40.76 8.37
C ALA A 342 3.98 39.25 8.12
N MET A 343 4.41 38.50 9.13
CA MET A 343 4.38 37.04 9.14
C MET A 343 3.93 36.57 10.52
N HIS A 344 3.06 35.57 10.56
CA HIS A 344 2.60 34.96 11.80
C HIS A 344 2.97 33.47 11.85
N GLY A 345 3.52 33.05 12.99
CA GLY A 345 3.88 31.67 13.29
C GLY A 345 3.11 31.10 14.48
N GLN A 346 3.58 29.98 14.99
CA GLN A 346 3.00 29.33 16.16
C GLN A 346 3.12 30.23 17.39
N LYS A 347 2.04 30.30 18.19
CA LYS A 347 2.01 31.03 19.46
C LYS A 347 1.83 30.08 20.63
N GLY A 348 2.89 29.83 21.39
CA GLY A 348 2.86 28.82 22.45
C GLY A 348 2.58 27.43 21.85
N SER A 349 1.46 26.80 22.22
CA SER A 349 1.02 25.51 21.65
C SER A 349 -0.02 25.66 20.53
N ASP A 350 -0.43 26.89 20.19
CA ASP A 350 -1.43 27.15 19.16
C ASP A 350 -0.79 27.16 17.77
N LEU A 351 -0.97 26.06 17.04
CA LEU A 351 -0.51 25.92 15.66
C LEU A 351 -1.31 26.79 14.69
N ASN A 352 -2.59 27.04 14.98
CA ASN A 352 -3.49 27.78 14.08
C ASN A 352 -3.19 29.29 14.03
N ALA A 353 -2.51 29.82 15.05
CA ALA A 353 -1.99 31.18 15.03
C ALA A 353 -1.07 31.45 13.82
N GLY A 354 -0.43 30.39 13.29
CA GLY A 354 0.41 30.47 12.10
C GLY A 354 -0.37 30.71 10.81
N LYS A 355 0.13 31.63 9.98
CA LYS A 355 -0.48 32.02 8.70
C LYS A 355 0.40 31.61 7.52
N ASN A 356 -0.23 31.37 6.38
CA ASN A 356 0.44 30.99 5.15
C ASN A 356 1.09 32.22 4.51
N LEU A 357 2.20 32.00 3.80
CA LEU A 357 2.86 33.01 2.99
C LEU A 357 2.89 32.57 1.53
N THR A 358 2.57 33.49 0.64
CA THR A 358 2.74 33.32 -0.81
C THR A 358 3.84 34.26 -1.29
N PHE A 359 4.85 33.70 -1.94
CA PHE A 359 5.98 34.42 -2.51
C PHE A 359 5.80 34.62 -4.00
N LEU A 360 5.93 35.89 -4.42
CA LEU A 360 5.77 36.35 -5.80
C LEU A 360 7.05 37.04 -6.28
N GLY A 361 7.28 37.04 -7.59
CA GLY A 361 8.37 37.76 -8.22
C GLY A 361 9.59 36.88 -8.50
N HIS A 362 10.16 37.05 -9.68
CA HIS A 362 11.20 36.17 -10.21
C HIS A 362 12.54 36.29 -9.46
N ASN A 363 13.26 35.17 -9.37
CA ASN A 363 14.61 35.07 -8.79
C ASN A 363 14.69 35.59 -7.36
N GLY A 364 13.68 35.28 -6.55
CA GLY A 364 13.59 35.73 -5.18
C GLY A 364 14.74 35.26 -4.30
N GLN A 365 15.13 36.08 -3.34
CA GLN A 365 16.17 35.76 -2.38
C GLN A 365 15.65 36.06 -0.97
N ILE A 366 15.75 35.08 -0.08
CA ILE A 366 15.33 35.19 1.32
C ILE A 366 16.50 34.78 2.23
N ASP A 367 16.72 35.54 3.30
CA ASP A 367 17.69 35.25 4.35
C ASP A 367 16.97 35.13 5.70
N LEU A 368 17.01 33.94 6.31
CA LEU A 368 16.45 33.68 7.63
C LEU A 368 17.44 34.10 8.72
N GLU A 369 17.10 35.17 9.43
CA GLU A 369 17.87 35.69 10.56
C GLU A 369 17.55 34.96 11.88
N ASN A 370 16.40 34.30 11.98
CA ASN A 370 15.97 33.54 13.17
C ASN A 370 15.34 32.20 12.79
N SER A 371 15.43 31.21 13.67
CA SER A 371 14.64 29.98 13.53
C SER A 371 13.15 30.29 13.56
N VAL A 372 12.41 29.77 12.60
CA VAL A 372 10.99 30.01 12.41
C VAL A 372 10.19 28.76 12.73
N THR A 373 9.23 28.87 13.65
CA THR A 373 8.20 27.85 13.88
C THR A 373 6.86 28.41 13.43
N GLN A 374 6.48 28.13 12.19
CA GLN A 374 5.32 28.73 11.55
C GLN A 374 3.99 28.06 11.93
N GLY A 375 4.02 26.99 12.75
CA GLY A 375 2.82 26.27 13.14
C GLY A 375 2.13 25.63 11.93
N ALA A 376 0.83 25.89 11.76
CA ALA A 376 0.06 25.42 10.61
C ALA A 376 0.18 26.35 9.38
N GLY A 377 1.03 27.37 9.38
CA GLY A 377 1.28 28.16 8.18
C GLY A 377 2.12 27.41 7.14
N SER A 378 1.72 27.46 5.87
CA SER A 378 2.46 26.91 4.72
C SER A 378 3.18 28.00 3.92
N LEU A 379 4.15 27.61 3.11
CA LEU A 379 4.83 28.48 2.15
C LEU A 379 4.45 28.08 0.74
N THR A 380 4.02 29.04 -0.09
CA THR A 380 3.76 28.83 -1.52
C THR A 380 4.71 29.68 -2.35
N PHE A 381 5.44 29.05 -3.26
CA PHE A 381 6.34 29.71 -4.20
C PHE A 381 5.77 29.60 -5.61
N THR A 382 5.46 30.76 -6.19
CA THR A 382 4.91 30.88 -7.55
C THR A 382 5.98 31.11 -8.63
N ASP A 383 7.22 31.37 -8.19
CA ASP A 383 8.39 31.72 -9.00
C ASP A 383 9.66 31.15 -8.38
N ASP A 384 10.77 31.21 -9.12
CA ASP A 384 12.08 30.76 -8.66
C ASP A 384 12.58 31.56 -7.44
N TYR A 385 13.02 30.86 -6.40
CA TYR A 385 13.51 31.45 -5.15
C TYR A 385 14.75 30.74 -4.62
N THR A 386 15.59 31.44 -3.87
CA THR A 386 16.62 30.87 -2.99
C THR A 386 16.37 31.31 -1.56
N VAL A 387 16.33 30.35 -0.64
CA VAL A 387 16.11 30.59 0.80
C VAL A 387 17.36 30.14 1.55
N THR A 388 17.98 31.07 2.28
CA THR A 388 19.28 30.89 2.93
C THR A 388 19.22 31.24 4.41
N THR A 389 20.28 30.87 5.13
CA THR A 389 20.55 31.37 6.49
C THR A 389 22.05 31.39 6.71
N SER A 390 22.55 32.42 7.39
CA SER A 390 23.98 32.53 7.73
C SER A 390 24.31 32.08 9.16
N ASN A 391 23.31 31.77 9.99
CA ASN A 391 23.48 31.50 11.41
C ASN A 391 22.92 30.14 11.86
N GLY A 392 22.59 29.27 10.91
CA GLY A 392 22.04 27.94 11.18
C GLY A 392 20.59 27.98 11.65
N SER A 393 19.84 29.04 11.33
CA SER A 393 18.41 29.09 11.59
C SER A 393 17.69 27.93 10.89
N THR A 394 16.61 27.48 11.49
CA THR A 394 15.79 26.37 11.02
C THR A 394 14.38 26.84 10.69
N TRP A 395 13.64 26.06 9.90
CA TRP A 395 12.23 26.33 9.63
C TRP A 395 11.38 25.07 9.81
N THR A 396 10.21 25.24 10.44
CA THR A 396 9.13 24.25 10.48
C THR A 396 7.79 24.93 10.24
N GLY A 397 6.86 24.22 9.60
CA GLY A 397 5.52 24.71 9.30
C GLY A 397 4.65 23.62 8.70
N ALA A 398 3.50 23.98 8.12
CA ALA A 398 2.60 23.01 7.50
C ALA A 398 3.24 22.30 6.29
N GLY A 399 4.08 23.01 5.55
CA GLY A 399 4.81 22.49 4.39
C GLY A 399 5.10 23.57 3.35
N ILE A 400 5.74 23.15 2.26
CA ILE A 400 6.12 23.97 1.12
C ILE A 400 5.36 23.49 -0.13
N ILE A 401 4.80 24.44 -0.86
CA ILE A 401 4.15 24.28 -2.16
C ILE A 401 5.02 24.99 -3.19
N VAL A 402 5.47 24.28 -4.22
CA VAL A 402 6.21 24.87 -5.34
C VAL A 402 5.39 24.68 -6.62
N ASP A 403 4.98 25.76 -7.25
CA ASP A 403 4.16 25.71 -8.47
C ASP A 403 4.94 25.10 -9.65
N LYS A 404 4.20 24.57 -10.64
CA LYS A 404 4.70 23.74 -11.76
C LYS A 404 5.98 24.22 -12.42
N ASP A 405 6.10 25.53 -12.64
CA ASP A 405 7.20 26.14 -13.38
C ASP A 405 8.22 26.84 -12.47
N ALA A 406 8.11 26.68 -11.16
CA ALA A 406 9.01 27.26 -10.18
C ALA A 406 10.03 26.24 -9.64
N SER A 407 11.22 26.74 -9.30
CA SER A 407 12.28 26.01 -8.63
C SER A 407 12.78 26.78 -7.41
N VAL A 408 12.72 26.14 -6.24
CA VAL A 408 13.18 26.72 -4.98
C VAL A 408 14.47 26.04 -4.53
N ASN A 409 15.55 26.79 -4.41
CA ASN A 409 16.76 26.34 -3.74
C ASN A 409 16.66 26.62 -2.24
N TRP A 410 16.54 25.57 -1.44
CA TRP A 410 16.25 25.60 -0.03
C TRP A 410 17.48 25.19 0.79
N GLN A 411 18.12 26.16 1.43
CA GLN A 411 19.38 25.98 2.16
C GLN A 411 19.19 26.05 3.69
N VAL A 412 17.97 25.79 4.17
CA VAL A 412 17.59 25.88 5.58
C VAL A 412 17.29 24.47 6.12
N ASN A 413 17.92 24.11 7.24
CA ASN A 413 17.67 22.81 7.87
C ASN A 413 16.32 22.78 8.62
N GLY A 414 15.78 21.58 8.81
CA GLY A 414 14.59 21.32 9.63
C GLY A 414 14.93 21.09 11.10
N VAL A 415 13.97 20.52 11.83
CA VAL A 415 14.08 20.23 13.27
C VAL A 415 13.79 18.75 13.52
N LYS A 416 14.55 18.15 14.44
CA LYS A 416 14.36 16.75 14.87
C LYS A 416 12.91 16.48 15.30
N GLY A 417 12.31 15.43 14.74
CA GLY A 417 10.94 15.02 15.05
C GLY A 417 9.86 15.77 14.28
N ASP A 418 10.23 16.77 13.46
CA ASP A 418 9.36 17.36 12.45
C ASP A 418 9.66 16.78 11.06
N ASN A 419 8.63 16.70 10.22
CA ASN A 419 8.79 16.38 8.81
C ASN A 419 8.44 17.60 7.97
N LEU A 420 9.32 17.95 7.03
CA LEU A 420 8.98 18.87 5.94
C LEU A 420 8.00 18.19 5.00
N HIS A 421 6.87 18.81 4.72
CA HIS A 421 5.93 18.33 3.71
C HIS A 421 6.11 19.14 2.43
N LYS A 422 6.35 18.47 1.31
CA LYS A 422 6.51 19.09 -0.02
C LYS A 422 5.42 18.62 -0.97
N ILE A 423 4.67 19.56 -1.54
CA ILE A 423 3.74 19.34 -2.66
C ILE A 423 3.94 20.43 -3.73
N GLY A 424 3.05 20.46 -4.73
CA GLY A 424 3.19 21.30 -5.91
C GLY A 424 4.11 20.66 -6.96
N GLU A 425 3.74 20.84 -8.23
CA GLU A 425 4.36 20.19 -9.39
C GLU A 425 5.82 20.65 -9.63
N GLY A 426 6.24 21.79 -9.05
CA GLY A 426 7.57 22.35 -9.24
C GLY A 426 8.69 21.62 -8.49
N THR A 427 9.86 22.25 -8.45
CA THR A 427 11.08 21.63 -7.92
C THR A 427 11.55 22.28 -6.62
N LEU A 428 11.87 21.45 -5.62
CA LEU A 428 12.56 21.88 -4.40
C LEU A 428 13.97 21.28 -4.38
N VAL A 429 15.00 22.11 -4.51
CA VAL A 429 16.40 21.69 -4.37
C VAL A 429 16.81 21.90 -2.92
N VAL A 430 17.04 20.83 -2.17
CA VAL A 430 17.46 20.89 -0.76
C VAL A 430 18.98 20.95 -0.72
N GLN A 431 19.53 22.07 -0.29
CA GLN A 431 20.96 22.38 -0.34
C GLN A 431 21.42 23.09 0.94
N GLY A 432 20.97 22.61 2.10
CA GLY A 432 21.46 23.07 3.40
C GLY A 432 22.91 22.62 3.65
N THR A 433 23.44 22.94 4.84
CA THR A 433 24.78 22.52 5.27
C THR A 433 24.70 21.65 6.53
N GLY A 434 25.51 20.59 6.58
CA GLY A 434 25.63 19.72 7.74
C GLY A 434 24.53 18.67 7.84
N VAL A 435 24.24 18.24 9.07
CA VAL A 435 23.22 17.24 9.39
C VAL A 435 21.88 17.92 9.65
N ASN A 436 20.91 17.71 8.77
CA ASN A 436 19.51 18.02 9.05
C ASN A 436 18.85 16.85 9.79
N GLU A 437 18.39 17.08 11.01
CA GLU A 437 17.72 16.07 11.83
C GLU A 437 16.22 15.88 11.50
N GLY A 438 15.61 16.79 10.73
CA GLY A 438 14.22 16.68 10.28
C GLY A 438 14.02 15.58 9.22
N GLY A 439 12.77 15.10 9.07
CA GLY A 439 12.39 14.20 7.99
C GLY A 439 11.72 14.91 6.81
N LEU A 440 11.43 14.17 5.75
CA LEU A 440 10.76 14.65 4.54
C LEU A 440 9.58 13.75 4.19
N LYS A 441 8.43 14.37 3.90
CA LYS A 441 7.29 13.74 3.21
C LYS A 441 7.04 14.47 1.91
N VAL A 442 7.12 13.77 0.79
CA VAL A 442 6.91 14.35 -0.53
C VAL A 442 5.69 13.74 -1.19
N GLY A 443 4.81 14.60 -1.67
CA GLY A 443 3.54 14.22 -2.29
C GLY A 443 3.36 14.70 -3.72
N ASP A 444 4.20 15.59 -4.24
CA ASP A 444 4.08 16.06 -5.63
C ASP A 444 5.40 16.66 -6.15
N GLY A 445 5.51 16.81 -7.47
CA GLY A 445 6.64 17.41 -8.19
C GLY A 445 8.01 16.78 -7.87
N THR A 446 9.07 17.58 -7.96
CA THR A 446 10.44 17.07 -7.78
C THR A 446 11.09 17.59 -6.49
N VAL A 447 11.83 16.73 -5.79
CA VAL A 447 12.77 17.12 -4.72
C VAL A 447 14.16 16.62 -5.08
N VAL A 448 15.14 17.52 -5.14
CA VAL A 448 16.56 17.17 -5.36
C VAL A 448 17.28 17.28 -4.03
N LEU A 449 17.81 16.17 -3.52
CA LEU A 449 18.61 16.15 -2.30
C LEU A 449 20.07 16.42 -2.64
N ASN A 450 20.55 17.61 -2.29
CA ASN A 450 21.89 18.12 -2.57
C ASN A 450 22.49 18.83 -1.34
N GLN A 451 22.27 18.28 -0.15
CA GLN A 451 22.83 18.78 1.10
C GLN A 451 24.36 18.81 1.02
N GLN A 452 24.95 19.89 1.52
CA GLN A 452 26.40 20.09 1.54
C GLN A 452 26.99 19.69 2.89
N ALA A 453 28.22 19.20 2.87
CA ALA A 453 28.94 18.87 4.09
C ALA A 453 29.27 20.12 4.91
N ASP A 454 29.21 20.00 6.24
CA ASP A 454 29.73 21.02 7.14
C ASP A 454 31.28 21.04 7.17
N SER A 455 31.86 21.94 7.96
CA SER A 455 33.31 22.06 8.11
C SER A 455 33.99 20.83 8.73
N SER A 456 33.22 19.91 9.32
CA SER A 456 33.69 18.64 9.87
C SER A 456 33.44 17.45 8.93
N GLY A 457 32.88 17.70 7.74
CA GLY A 457 32.58 16.67 6.74
C GLY A 457 31.26 15.93 6.97
N HIS A 458 30.41 16.35 7.93
CA HIS A 458 29.12 15.69 8.12
C HIS A 458 28.09 16.23 7.13
N VAL A 459 27.30 15.33 6.56
CA VAL A 459 26.23 15.67 5.61
C VAL A 459 25.04 14.73 5.83
N GLN A 460 23.83 15.27 5.88
CA GLN A 460 22.58 14.53 5.82
C GLN A 460 21.46 15.48 5.42
N ALA A 461 20.79 15.22 4.30
CA ALA A 461 19.67 16.02 3.82
C ALA A 461 18.43 15.87 4.70
N PHE A 462 18.11 14.64 5.12
CA PHE A 462 17.00 14.32 6.02
C PHE A 462 17.28 13.04 6.82
N SER A 463 16.65 12.93 7.99
CA SER A 463 16.70 11.71 8.81
C SER A 463 15.86 10.57 8.23
N SER A 464 14.81 10.89 7.47
CA SER A 464 13.96 9.95 6.72
C SER A 464 13.29 10.63 5.53
N VAL A 465 12.88 9.83 4.54
CA VAL A 465 12.15 10.30 3.35
C VAL A 465 10.95 9.36 3.12
N ASN A 466 9.76 9.93 2.98
CA ASN A 466 8.55 9.22 2.56
C ASN A 466 8.02 9.79 1.24
N ILE A 467 7.83 8.91 0.25
CA ILE A 467 7.40 9.23 -1.11
C ILE A 467 5.99 8.66 -1.30
N ALA A 468 4.99 9.49 -1.55
CA ALA A 468 3.60 9.03 -1.65
C ALA A 468 2.81 9.76 -2.75
N SER A 469 1.61 9.22 -3.05
CA SER A 469 0.62 9.59 -4.08
C SER A 469 0.91 9.21 -5.53
N GLY A 470 2.12 8.74 -5.84
CA GLY A 470 2.54 8.38 -7.19
C GLY A 470 2.92 9.56 -8.09
N ARG A 471 2.72 10.80 -7.63
CA ARG A 471 3.09 12.04 -8.33
C ARG A 471 4.56 12.44 -8.21
N PRO A 472 5.25 12.27 -7.06
CA PRO A 472 6.54 12.89 -6.87
C PRO A 472 7.73 12.08 -7.38
N THR A 473 8.84 12.79 -7.60
CA THR A 473 10.18 12.24 -7.81
C THR A 473 11.16 12.82 -6.80
N VAL A 474 11.96 11.96 -6.16
CA VAL A 474 13.11 12.36 -5.32
C VAL A 474 14.40 11.98 -6.04
N VAL A 475 15.30 12.94 -6.22
CA VAL A 475 16.59 12.75 -6.90
C VAL A 475 17.72 12.87 -5.90
N LEU A 476 18.65 11.90 -5.90
CA LEU A 476 19.85 11.95 -5.07
C LEU A 476 21.01 12.60 -5.83
N ALA A 477 21.57 13.70 -5.34
CA ALA A 477 22.77 14.28 -5.93
C ALA A 477 24.00 13.39 -5.70
N ASP A 478 24.09 12.75 -4.52
CA ASP A 478 25.11 11.77 -4.17
C ASP A 478 24.54 10.69 -3.21
N ASN A 479 25.39 9.75 -2.78
CA ASN A 479 25.00 8.65 -1.88
C ASN A 479 25.09 8.98 -0.37
N GLN A 480 25.31 10.25 0.01
CA GLN A 480 25.44 10.68 1.40
C GLN A 480 24.19 11.44 1.91
N GLN A 481 23.21 11.64 1.04
CA GLN A 481 22.04 12.48 1.31
C GLN A 481 21.10 11.91 2.38
N VAL A 482 20.86 10.60 2.36
CA VAL A 482 19.95 9.91 3.28
C VAL A 482 20.39 8.47 3.43
N ASN A 483 20.21 7.90 4.62
CA ASN A 483 20.35 6.46 4.80
C ASN A 483 19.26 5.73 3.97
N PRO A 484 19.62 4.84 3.02
CA PRO A 484 18.64 4.14 2.18
C PRO A 484 17.53 3.41 2.97
N ASP A 485 17.84 2.89 4.16
CA ASP A 485 16.87 2.19 5.01
C ASP A 485 15.80 3.12 5.60
N ASN A 486 16.04 4.43 5.61
CA ASN A 486 15.10 5.43 6.08
C ASN A 486 14.27 6.03 4.94
N ILE A 487 14.39 5.49 3.72
CA ILE A 487 13.51 5.78 2.60
C ILE A 487 12.29 4.83 2.66
N SER A 488 11.12 5.38 2.39
CA SER A 488 9.87 4.65 2.30
C SER A 488 8.99 5.18 1.17
N TRP A 489 8.20 4.28 0.59
CA TRP A 489 7.14 4.61 -0.35
C TRP A 489 5.81 4.30 0.33
N GLY A 490 5.01 5.33 0.58
CA GLY A 490 3.66 5.19 1.13
C GLY A 490 2.63 4.90 0.03
N TYR A 491 1.36 5.13 0.34
CA TYR A 491 0.23 4.98 -0.60
C TYR A 491 0.53 5.53 -2.00
N ARG A 492 0.43 4.68 -3.02
CA ARG A 492 0.74 4.92 -4.45
C ARG A 492 2.18 5.33 -4.76
N GLY A 493 3.06 5.35 -3.76
CA GLY A 493 4.50 5.58 -3.91
C GLY A 493 4.88 6.82 -4.71
N GLY A 494 5.73 6.64 -5.70
CA GLY A 494 6.44 7.68 -6.44
C GLY A 494 7.85 7.20 -6.79
N VAL A 495 8.69 8.07 -7.32
CA VAL A 495 10.00 7.71 -7.86
C VAL A 495 11.13 8.13 -6.91
N LEU A 496 12.00 7.19 -6.55
CA LEU A 496 13.36 7.49 -6.12
C LEU A 496 14.29 7.31 -7.32
N ASP A 497 14.85 8.42 -7.77
CA ASP A 497 15.90 8.45 -8.78
C ASP A 497 17.26 8.51 -8.09
N VAL A 498 18.00 7.40 -8.18
CA VAL A 498 19.35 7.29 -7.59
C VAL A 498 20.38 8.07 -8.39
N ASN A 499 20.06 8.47 -9.63
CA ASN A 499 20.86 9.39 -10.44
C ASN A 499 22.37 9.02 -10.49
N GLY A 500 22.65 7.76 -10.82
CA GLY A 500 24.01 7.23 -10.98
C GLY A 500 24.75 6.93 -9.68
N ASN A 501 24.06 6.92 -8.53
CA ASN A 501 24.62 6.60 -7.22
C ASN A 501 24.37 5.15 -6.82
N ASP A 502 25.41 4.48 -6.35
CA ASP A 502 25.32 3.14 -5.80
C ASP A 502 24.74 3.20 -4.38
N LEU A 503 23.79 2.31 -4.08
CA LEU A 503 23.10 2.26 -2.79
C LEU A 503 23.00 0.82 -2.27
N THR A 504 23.02 0.69 -0.94
CA THR A 504 22.74 -0.57 -0.24
C THR A 504 21.50 -0.39 0.64
N PHE A 505 20.50 -1.23 0.42
CA PHE A 505 19.29 -1.33 1.22
C PHE A 505 19.32 -2.61 2.05
N HIS A 506 18.96 -2.53 3.32
CA HIS A 506 18.63 -3.69 4.16
C HIS A 506 17.11 -3.86 4.26
N LYS A 507 16.34 -2.87 3.80
CA LYS A 507 14.89 -2.97 3.60
C LYS A 507 14.41 -2.02 2.53
N LEU A 508 13.44 -2.48 1.74
CA LEU A 508 12.66 -1.69 0.79
C LEU A 508 11.26 -1.49 1.38
N ASN A 509 11.05 -0.38 2.09
CA ASN A 509 9.74 -0.08 2.70
C ASN A 509 8.76 0.43 1.63
N ALA A 510 8.20 -0.48 0.83
CA ALA A 510 7.30 -0.16 -0.28
C ALA A 510 5.87 -0.64 0.02
N ALA A 511 4.93 0.29 0.10
CA ALA A 511 3.53 0.01 0.43
C ALA A 511 2.79 -0.75 -0.68
N ASP A 512 3.06 -0.43 -1.94
CA ASP A 512 2.33 -0.96 -3.09
C ASP A 512 3.15 -0.82 -4.38
N TYR A 513 2.52 -1.21 -5.49
CA TYR A 513 3.08 -1.15 -6.84
C TYR A 513 3.59 0.22 -7.28
N GLY A 514 3.08 1.32 -6.69
CA GLY A 514 3.51 2.68 -7.03
C GLY A 514 4.95 3.01 -6.60
N ALA A 515 5.54 2.23 -5.70
CA ALA A 515 6.92 2.39 -5.26
C ALA A 515 7.91 2.14 -6.41
N THR A 516 8.63 3.18 -6.85
CA THR A 516 9.57 3.06 -7.97
C THR A 516 10.98 3.40 -7.52
N LEU A 517 11.90 2.44 -7.68
CA LEU A 517 13.34 2.63 -7.53
C LEU A 517 13.96 2.62 -8.91
N GLY A 518 14.58 3.72 -9.33
CA GLY A 518 15.16 3.80 -10.65
C GLY A 518 16.37 4.70 -10.77
N ASN A 519 16.93 4.72 -11.97
CA ASN A 519 18.05 5.56 -12.33
C ASN A 519 17.80 6.23 -13.68
N SER A 520 17.72 7.56 -13.68
CA SER A 520 17.61 8.36 -14.91
C SER A 520 18.96 8.70 -15.56
N SER A 521 20.06 8.49 -14.83
CA SER A 521 21.42 8.82 -15.29
C SER A 521 21.97 7.80 -16.30
N ASP A 522 22.77 8.29 -17.24
CA ASP A 522 23.57 7.44 -18.16
C ASP A 522 24.63 6.62 -17.40
N LYS A 523 25.05 7.07 -16.21
CA LYS A 523 25.94 6.30 -15.35
C LYS A 523 25.13 5.19 -14.68
N THR A 524 25.50 3.93 -14.95
CA THR A 524 24.89 2.77 -14.28
C THR A 524 25.08 2.84 -12.77
N ALA A 525 24.02 2.56 -12.02
CA ALA A 525 24.03 2.48 -10.57
C ALA A 525 23.89 1.02 -10.10
N ASN A 526 24.64 0.64 -9.08
CA ASN A 526 24.57 -0.67 -8.45
C ASN A 526 23.72 -0.59 -7.18
N ILE A 527 22.59 -1.30 -7.19
CA ILE A 527 21.69 -1.44 -6.05
C ILE A 527 21.95 -2.79 -5.40
N THR A 528 22.34 -2.77 -4.13
CA THR A 528 22.51 -3.99 -3.32
C THR A 528 21.36 -4.11 -2.32
N LEU A 529 20.69 -5.25 -2.31
CA LEU A 529 19.74 -5.61 -1.26
C LEU A 529 20.38 -6.63 -0.31
N ASP A 530 20.62 -6.23 0.93
CA ASP A 530 21.16 -7.06 2.03
C ASP A 530 20.13 -7.13 3.17
N TYR A 531 18.96 -7.73 2.91
CA TYR A 531 17.87 -7.79 3.88
C TYR A 531 18.06 -8.81 5.00
N GLN A 532 19.11 -9.62 4.93
CA GLN A 532 19.27 -10.77 5.79
C GLN A 532 19.70 -10.37 7.20
N THR A 533 19.05 -10.97 8.19
CA THR A 533 19.48 -10.85 9.57
C THR A 533 20.74 -11.68 9.76
N ARG A 534 21.83 -11.06 10.22
CA ARG A 534 23.05 -11.78 10.59
C ARG A 534 22.94 -12.26 12.04
N PRO A 535 23.56 -13.39 12.42
CA PRO A 535 23.52 -13.88 13.80
C PRO A 535 23.93 -12.82 14.84
N ALA A 536 24.96 -12.01 14.53
CA ALA A 536 25.43 -10.95 15.43
C ALA A 536 24.40 -9.84 15.68
N ASP A 537 23.46 -9.62 14.75
CA ASP A 537 22.44 -8.58 14.85
C ASP A 537 21.21 -9.03 15.65
N VAL A 538 21.12 -10.34 15.95
CA VAL A 538 20.05 -10.89 16.78
C VAL A 538 20.23 -10.43 18.21
N LYS A 539 19.38 -9.48 18.65
CA LYS A 539 19.37 -9.00 20.02
C LYS A 539 19.03 -10.13 21.01
N VAL A 540 19.90 -10.32 21.99
CA VAL A 540 19.66 -11.17 23.17
C VAL A 540 19.02 -10.31 24.27
N ASN A 541 17.81 -10.65 24.68
CA ASN A 541 17.05 -9.91 25.68
C ASN A 541 17.18 -10.56 27.07
N GLU A 542 16.99 -9.77 28.12
CA GLU A 542 16.87 -10.27 29.48
C GLU A 542 15.40 -10.34 29.90
N TRP A 543 15.09 -11.22 30.84
CA TRP A 543 13.75 -11.27 31.42
C TRP A 543 13.41 -9.96 32.11
N SER A 544 12.22 -9.43 31.80
CA SER A 544 11.70 -8.22 32.42
C SER A 544 10.45 -8.51 33.22
N SER A 545 10.31 -7.84 34.38
CA SER A 545 9.13 -7.88 35.26
C SER A 545 7.88 -7.26 34.65
N SER A 546 7.99 -6.62 33.47
CA SER A 546 6.84 -6.22 32.66
C SER A 546 6.02 -7.41 32.16
N ASN A 547 6.61 -8.61 32.11
CA ASN A 547 6.02 -9.83 31.56
C ASN A 547 5.49 -9.66 30.12
N ARG A 548 6.13 -8.76 29.35
CA ARG A 548 5.78 -8.45 27.96
C ARG A 548 7.03 -8.50 27.09
N GLY A 549 6.89 -9.06 25.89
CA GLY A 549 7.97 -9.15 24.92
C GLY A 549 7.45 -9.42 23.51
N THR A 550 8.35 -9.32 22.54
CA THR A 550 8.03 -9.57 21.12
C THR A 550 8.20 -11.05 20.81
N VAL A 551 7.13 -11.69 20.33
CA VAL A 551 7.16 -13.10 19.90
C VAL A 551 8.28 -13.31 18.88
N GLY A 552 9.04 -14.40 19.04
CA GLY A 552 10.21 -14.72 18.24
C GLY A 552 11.51 -14.12 18.75
N SER A 553 11.51 -13.26 19.78
CA SER A 553 12.73 -12.67 20.32
C SER A 553 13.53 -13.68 21.15
N LEU A 554 14.86 -13.57 21.08
CA LEU A 554 15.80 -14.38 21.84
C LEU A 554 16.02 -13.78 23.23
N TYR A 555 16.08 -14.64 24.24
CA TYR A 555 16.32 -14.28 25.63
C TYR A 555 17.43 -15.12 26.26
N ILE A 556 18.18 -14.52 27.18
CA ILE A 556 19.19 -15.18 28.01
C ILE A 556 18.66 -15.42 29.42
N TYR A 557 18.94 -16.61 29.95
CA TYR A 557 18.69 -16.97 31.33
C TYR A 557 19.94 -17.54 31.98
N ASN A 558 20.52 -16.79 32.93
CA ASN A 558 21.52 -17.31 33.85
C ASN A 558 20.82 -18.20 34.87
N ASN A 559 20.73 -19.50 34.59
CA ASN A 559 19.91 -20.44 35.35
C ASN A 559 20.61 -20.85 36.67
N PRO A 560 20.12 -20.38 37.83
CA PRO A 560 20.77 -20.65 39.11
C PRO A 560 20.52 -22.08 39.62
N TYR A 561 19.54 -22.81 39.04
CA TYR A 561 19.15 -24.14 39.50
C TYR A 561 20.03 -25.25 38.92
N THR A 562 20.55 -25.04 37.72
CA THR A 562 21.36 -26.01 36.98
C THR A 562 22.77 -25.48 36.68
N HIS A 563 23.05 -24.22 37.05
CA HIS A 563 24.34 -23.55 36.84
C HIS A 563 24.77 -23.46 35.37
N THR A 564 23.79 -23.25 34.48
CA THR A 564 23.99 -23.06 33.04
C THR A 564 23.54 -21.67 32.59
N VAL A 565 24.01 -21.25 31.42
CA VAL A 565 23.40 -20.15 30.66
C VAL A 565 22.47 -20.78 29.64
N ASP A 566 21.19 -20.44 29.69
CA ASP A 566 20.15 -21.04 28.86
C ASP A 566 19.56 -19.96 27.93
N TYR A 567 19.36 -20.30 26.66
CA TYR A 567 18.74 -19.41 25.69
C TYR A 567 17.32 -19.87 25.35
N PHE A 568 16.40 -18.91 25.28
CA PHE A 568 15.01 -19.16 24.96
C PHE A 568 14.47 -18.22 23.90
N ILE A 569 13.63 -18.75 23.00
CA ILE A 569 12.83 -17.93 22.07
C ILE A 569 11.43 -17.75 22.67
N LEU A 570 10.94 -16.51 22.68
CA LEU A 570 9.61 -16.19 23.18
C LEU A 570 8.52 -16.61 22.19
N LYS A 571 7.49 -17.33 22.66
CA LYS A 571 6.37 -17.83 21.84
C LYS A 571 5.09 -17.01 21.95
N THR A 572 4.95 -16.20 23.00
CA THR A 572 3.74 -15.42 23.30
C THR A 572 4.07 -13.97 23.67
N SER A 573 3.18 -13.02 23.41
CA SER A 573 3.42 -11.59 23.69
C SER A 573 3.51 -11.23 25.19
N SER A 574 3.15 -12.18 26.04
CA SER A 574 3.32 -12.12 27.49
C SER A 574 3.89 -13.43 27.99
N TYR A 575 4.67 -13.39 29.06
CA TYR A 575 5.39 -14.56 29.56
C TYR A 575 5.45 -14.59 31.09
N GLY A 576 5.63 -15.79 31.63
CA GLY A 576 6.02 -16.01 33.02
C GLY A 576 7.53 -16.25 33.17
N TRP A 577 7.93 -16.86 34.28
CA TRP A 577 9.33 -17.25 34.50
C TRP A 577 9.82 -18.27 33.47
N PHE A 578 11.13 -18.25 33.22
CA PHE A 578 11.77 -19.28 32.40
C PHE A 578 11.61 -20.68 33.03
N PRO A 579 11.50 -21.73 32.21
CA PRO A 579 11.69 -23.10 32.65
C PRO A 579 13.07 -23.31 33.29
N THR A 580 13.14 -24.05 34.39
CA THR A 580 14.40 -24.23 35.15
C THR A 580 15.19 -25.48 34.77
N GLY A 581 14.59 -26.40 34.01
CA GLY A 581 15.18 -27.69 33.63
C GLY A 581 15.42 -27.84 32.12
N GLN A 582 15.79 -26.76 31.42
CA GLN A 582 16.14 -26.81 29.98
C GLN A 582 15.06 -27.41 29.07
N VAL A 583 13.79 -27.06 29.31
CA VAL A 583 12.65 -27.54 28.53
C VAL A 583 11.84 -26.37 28.00
N SER A 584 11.18 -26.57 26.87
CA SER A 584 10.20 -25.61 26.34
C SER A 584 8.86 -25.69 27.08
N ASN A 585 8.08 -24.62 27.06
CA ASN A 585 6.70 -24.59 27.54
C ASN A 585 5.79 -23.76 26.60
N GLU A 586 4.64 -23.32 27.09
CA GLU A 586 3.69 -22.48 26.33
C GLU A 586 4.31 -21.14 25.89
N HIS A 587 5.13 -20.53 26.74
CA HIS A 587 5.70 -19.19 26.54
C HIS A 587 7.12 -19.21 25.98
N TRP A 588 7.92 -20.21 26.32
CA TRP A 588 9.36 -20.24 26.06
C TRP A 588 9.75 -21.49 25.28
N GLU A 589 10.49 -21.31 24.19
CA GLU A 589 11.16 -22.39 23.47
C GLU A 589 12.62 -22.44 23.89
N TYR A 590 13.08 -23.53 24.51
CA TYR A 590 14.49 -23.71 24.84
C TYR A 590 15.31 -24.02 23.59
N VAL A 591 16.42 -23.28 23.39
CA VAL A 591 17.26 -23.38 22.17
C VAL A 591 18.75 -23.62 22.44
N GLY A 592 19.11 -24.03 23.66
CA GLY A 592 20.47 -24.45 24.00
C GLY A 592 21.22 -23.50 24.94
N HIS A 593 22.53 -23.72 25.05
CA HIS A 593 23.43 -23.00 25.97
C HIS A 593 24.47 -22.12 25.28
N ASP A 594 24.58 -22.23 23.95
CA ASP A 594 25.54 -21.47 23.16
C ASP A 594 24.85 -20.28 22.48
N GLN A 595 25.33 -19.08 22.75
CA GLN A 595 24.74 -17.84 22.24
C GLN A 595 24.77 -17.81 20.71
N ASN A 596 25.93 -18.16 20.12
CA ASN A 596 26.14 -18.08 18.68
C ASN A 596 25.20 -19.03 17.95
N SER A 597 25.03 -20.25 18.45
CA SER A 597 24.11 -21.25 17.91
C SER A 597 22.66 -20.80 18.02
N ALA A 598 22.26 -20.21 19.16
CA ALA A 598 20.90 -19.70 19.36
C ALA A 598 20.60 -18.49 18.45
N GLN A 599 21.55 -17.56 18.32
CA GLN A 599 21.46 -16.42 17.41
C GLN A 599 21.43 -16.87 15.94
N ALA A 600 22.28 -17.83 15.55
CA ALA A 600 22.29 -18.38 14.20
C ALA A 600 20.98 -19.12 13.86
N LEU A 601 20.45 -19.90 14.81
CA LEU A 601 19.14 -20.54 14.67
C LEU A 601 18.04 -19.51 14.40
N LEU A 602 18.00 -18.42 15.18
CA LEU A 602 16.97 -17.40 15.02
C LEU A 602 17.17 -16.58 13.73
N ALA A 603 18.40 -16.20 13.39
CA ALA A 603 18.72 -15.54 12.13
C ALA A 603 18.26 -16.38 10.92
N ASN A 604 18.57 -17.68 10.90
CA ASN A 604 18.12 -18.60 9.87
C ASN A 604 16.58 -18.69 9.80
N ARG A 605 15.90 -18.77 10.94
CA ARG A 605 14.41 -18.78 10.99
C ARG A 605 13.80 -17.49 10.47
N ILE A 606 14.44 -16.34 10.69
CA ILE A 606 13.98 -15.04 10.16
C ILE A 606 14.21 -15.00 8.65
N ASN A 607 15.42 -15.32 8.18
CA ASN A 607 15.78 -15.28 6.77
C ASN A 607 14.97 -16.26 5.92
N ASN A 608 14.60 -17.42 6.49
CA ASN A 608 13.77 -18.42 5.81
C ASN A 608 12.30 -18.00 5.63
N LYS A 609 11.84 -16.90 6.24
CA LYS A 609 10.51 -16.33 5.94
C LYS A 609 10.46 -15.65 4.58
N GLY A 610 11.61 -15.34 3.98
CA GLY A 610 11.70 -14.61 2.73
C GLY A 610 11.52 -13.10 2.89
N TYR A 611 11.52 -12.41 1.75
CA TYR A 611 11.40 -10.96 1.62
C TYR A 611 10.51 -10.63 0.43
N LEU A 612 9.76 -9.54 0.50
CA LEU A 612 8.81 -9.13 -0.53
C LEU A 612 9.11 -7.73 -1.03
N TYR A 613 8.99 -7.52 -2.33
CA TYR A 613 9.01 -6.20 -2.93
C TYR A 613 7.88 -6.04 -3.96
N HIS A 614 6.92 -5.18 -3.62
CA HIS A 614 5.77 -4.82 -4.46
C HIS A 614 6.09 -3.81 -5.57
N GLY A 615 7.22 -3.11 -5.48
CA GLY A 615 7.53 -1.96 -6.31
C GLY A 615 8.13 -2.27 -7.68
N LYS A 616 8.69 -1.24 -8.31
CA LYS A 616 9.24 -1.26 -9.67
C LYS A 616 10.73 -0.95 -9.64
N LEU A 617 11.48 -1.69 -10.45
CA LEU A 617 12.89 -1.42 -10.75
C LEU A 617 13.01 -0.82 -12.16
N LEU A 618 13.53 0.41 -12.31
CA LEU A 618 13.55 1.11 -13.60
C LEU A 618 14.92 1.68 -14.00
N GLY A 619 15.21 1.65 -15.30
CA GLY A 619 16.31 2.39 -15.90
C GLY A 619 17.66 1.69 -15.80
N ASN A 620 18.74 2.48 -15.77
CA ASN A 620 20.10 1.96 -15.87
C ASN A 620 20.65 1.50 -14.50
N ILE A 621 20.07 0.43 -13.96
CA ILE A 621 20.47 -0.17 -12.68
C ILE A 621 20.93 -1.61 -12.85
N ASN A 622 21.95 -1.98 -12.07
CA ASN A 622 22.20 -3.36 -11.69
C ASN A 622 21.57 -3.60 -10.31
N PHE A 623 20.95 -4.75 -10.11
CA PHE A 623 20.36 -5.14 -8.83
C PHE A 623 21.00 -6.44 -8.34
N SER A 624 21.46 -6.47 -7.10
CA SER A 624 22.14 -7.63 -6.53
C SER A 624 21.52 -8.03 -5.19
N ASN A 625 21.13 -9.30 -5.07
CA ASN A 625 20.76 -9.95 -3.81
C ASN A 625 21.64 -11.21 -3.63
N LYS A 626 22.48 -11.21 -2.60
CA LYS A 626 23.37 -12.32 -2.29
C LYS A 626 23.03 -12.88 -0.93
N ALA A 627 22.17 -13.90 -0.93
CA ALA A 627 21.79 -14.56 0.29
C ALA A 627 22.96 -15.37 0.87
N THR A 628 22.98 -15.53 2.20
CA THR A 628 23.92 -16.41 2.89
C THR A 628 23.72 -17.85 2.43
N PRO A 629 24.79 -18.63 2.21
CA PRO A 629 24.68 -20.04 1.84
C PRO A 629 23.78 -20.82 2.82
N GLY A 630 22.90 -21.66 2.27
CA GLY A 630 21.93 -22.44 3.06
C GLY A 630 20.64 -21.71 3.42
N THR A 631 20.46 -20.45 3.03
CA THR A 631 19.16 -19.76 3.11
C THR A 631 18.15 -20.46 2.20
N THR A 632 16.92 -20.67 2.67
CA THR A 632 15.83 -21.25 1.85
C THR A 632 14.68 -20.28 1.60
N GLY A 633 14.68 -19.11 2.24
CA GLY A 633 13.66 -18.08 2.04
C GLY A 633 13.74 -17.47 0.63
N ALA A 634 12.58 -17.09 0.09
CA ALA A 634 12.49 -16.46 -1.21
C ALA A 634 12.57 -14.93 -1.13
N LEU A 635 13.32 -14.29 -2.02
CA LEU A 635 13.02 -12.93 -2.45
C LEU A 635 11.87 -13.01 -3.46
N VAL A 636 10.75 -12.38 -3.15
CA VAL A 636 9.54 -12.37 -3.97
C VAL A 636 9.36 -10.99 -4.59
N MET A 637 9.09 -10.97 -5.89
CA MET A 637 8.74 -9.78 -6.65
C MET A 637 7.41 -9.99 -7.37
N ASP A 638 6.39 -9.26 -6.95
CA ASP A 638 5.06 -9.19 -7.58
C ASP A 638 4.76 -7.78 -8.14
N GLY A 639 5.79 -6.93 -8.16
CA GLY A 639 5.79 -5.64 -8.83
C GLY A 639 6.19 -5.74 -10.30
N SER A 640 7.17 -4.94 -10.74
CA SER A 640 7.67 -5.02 -12.13
C SER A 640 9.14 -4.61 -12.25
N ALA A 641 9.73 -4.89 -13.40
CA ALA A 641 11.07 -4.39 -13.71
C ALA A 641 11.20 -4.01 -15.19
N ASN A 642 11.90 -2.92 -15.45
CA ASN A 642 12.38 -2.54 -16.76
C ASN A 642 13.77 -1.91 -16.61
N MET A 643 14.79 -2.75 -16.54
CA MET A 643 16.18 -2.34 -16.40
C MET A 643 17.01 -2.76 -17.61
N SER A 644 18.00 -1.94 -17.95
CA SER A 644 19.00 -2.29 -18.96
C SER A 644 20.14 -3.14 -18.40
N GLY A 645 20.32 -3.14 -17.07
CA GLY A 645 21.40 -3.84 -16.39
C GLY A 645 21.08 -5.28 -15.99
N THR A 646 21.89 -5.80 -15.06
CA THR A 646 21.84 -7.18 -14.59
C THR A 646 21.10 -7.28 -13.26
N PHE A 647 20.19 -8.26 -13.15
CA PHE A 647 19.70 -8.75 -11.87
C PHE A 647 20.53 -9.96 -11.45
N THR A 648 21.17 -9.92 -10.27
CA THR A 648 21.98 -11.02 -9.72
C THR A 648 21.34 -11.59 -8.46
N GLN A 649 21.13 -12.90 -8.46
CA GLN A 649 20.74 -13.68 -7.28
C GLN A 649 21.82 -14.74 -7.00
N GLU A 650 22.31 -14.79 -5.76
CA GLU A 650 23.22 -15.84 -5.27
C GLU A 650 22.64 -16.47 -4.00
N ASN A 651 22.54 -17.80 -3.97
CA ASN A 651 21.85 -18.58 -2.95
C ASN A 651 20.36 -18.25 -2.77
N GLY A 652 19.67 -19.06 -1.97
CA GLY A 652 18.27 -18.82 -1.63
C GLY A 652 17.32 -19.06 -2.80
N ARG A 653 16.17 -18.41 -2.74
CA ARG A 653 15.14 -18.48 -3.79
C ARG A 653 14.81 -17.09 -4.32
N LEU A 654 14.53 -17.00 -5.62
CA LEU A 654 13.93 -15.83 -6.26
C LEU A 654 12.62 -16.25 -6.94
N THR A 655 11.53 -15.57 -6.61
CA THR A 655 10.23 -15.77 -7.26
C THR A 655 9.77 -14.47 -7.89
N ILE A 656 9.50 -14.52 -9.19
CA ILE A 656 8.91 -13.44 -9.98
C ILE A 656 7.50 -13.89 -10.37
N GLN A 657 6.47 -13.09 -10.09
CA GLN A 657 5.08 -13.47 -10.32
C GLN A 657 4.19 -12.28 -10.70
N GLY A 658 2.99 -12.57 -11.18
CA GLY A 658 1.90 -11.60 -11.22
C GLY A 658 1.42 -11.24 -9.81
N HIS A 659 0.48 -10.31 -9.74
CA HIS A 659 -0.05 -9.81 -8.48
C HIS A 659 -1.55 -10.08 -8.38
N PRO A 660 -2.05 -10.78 -7.35
CA PRO A 660 -3.49 -10.96 -7.16
C PRO A 660 -4.15 -9.59 -6.93
N VAL A 661 -5.28 -9.32 -7.58
CA VAL A 661 -5.99 -8.05 -7.40
C VAL A 661 -6.40 -7.89 -5.94
N ILE A 662 -6.10 -6.73 -5.35
CA ILE A 662 -6.44 -6.43 -3.95
C ILE A 662 -7.95 -6.19 -3.84
N HIS A 663 -8.57 -6.87 -2.88
CA HIS A 663 -9.95 -6.64 -2.46
C HIS A 663 -10.04 -6.06 -1.04
N ALA A 664 -11.16 -5.41 -0.76
CA ALA A 664 -11.49 -4.98 0.58
C ALA A 664 -11.72 -6.21 1.48
N SER A 665 -11.13 -6.24 2.67
CA SER A 665 -11.28 -7.37 3.59
C SER A 665 -11.79 -6.91 4.96
N THR A 666 -12.27 -7.85 5.76
CA THR A 666 -12.74 -7.57 7.13
C THR A 666 -12.60 -8.78 8.05
N SER A 667 -13.05 -8.66 9.30
CA SER A 667 -12.95 -9.75 10.28
C SER A 667 -13.82 -10.96 9.91
N GLN A 668 -13.37 -12.15 10.32
CA GLN A 668 -14.13 -13.39 10.18
C GLN A 668 -15.54 -13.32 10.82
N SER A 669 -15.70 -12.54 11.90
CA SER A 669 -17.02 -12.38 12.53
C SER A 669 -18.01 -11.70 11.59
N ILE A 670 -17.58 -10.67 10.86
CA ILE A 670 -18.44 -9.95 9.92
C ILE A 670 -18.76 -10.84 8.71
N ALA A 671 -17.76 -11.54 8.18
CA ALA A 671 -17.97 -12.51 7.11
C ALA A 671 -19.00 -13.59 7.51
N ASN A 672 -18.91 -14.12 8.73
CA ASN A 672 -19.89 -15.09 9.25
C ASN A 672 -21.29 -14.48 9.41
N THR A 673 -21.39 -13.22 9.86
CA THR A 673 -22.68 -12.52 9.98
C THR A 673 -23.36 -12.37 8.62
N VAL A 674 -22.62 -11.94 7.59
CA VAL A 674 -23.16 -11.79 6.22
C VAL A 674 -23.48 -13.15 5.60
N SER A 675 -22.62 -14.15 5.81
CA SER A 675 -22.86 -15.54 5.40
C SER A 675 -24.14 -16.14 5.99
N SER A 676 -24.47 -15.80 7.24
CA SER A 676 -25.73 -16.23 7.87
C SER A 676 -27.00 -15.69 7.18
N LEU A 677 -26.85 -14.66 6.36
CA LEU A 677 -27.91 -14.06 5.53
C LEU A 677 -27.92 -14.62 4.09
N GLY A 678 -27.06 -15.60 3.78
CA GLY A 678 -26.98 -16.27 2.48
C GLY A 678 -25.93 -15.69 1.52
N ASP A 679 -25.07 -14.78 1.97
CA ASP A 679 -24.05 -14.12 1.15
C ASP A 679 -22.63 -14.48 1.64
N ASN A 680 -21.90 -15.26 0.84
CA ASN A 680 -20.54 -15.73 1.15
C ASN A 680 -19.44 -14.91 0.46
N SER A 681 -19.75 -13.71 -0.05
CA SER A 681 -18.80 -12.91 -0.83
C SER A 681 -17.75 -12.19 0.00
N VAL A 682 -18.00 -11.97 1.29
CA VAL A 682 -17.16 -11.14 2.15
C VAL A 682 -15.80 -11.78 2.39
N LEU A 683 -14.75 -11.09 1.98
CA LEU A 683 -13.37 -11.55 2.10
C LEU A 683 -12.76 -11.20 3.46
N THR A 684 -11.90 -12.09 3.95
CA THR A 684 -11.19 -11.95 5.25
C THR A 684 -9.70 -11.69 5.11
N GLN A 685 -9.22 -11.64 3.87
CA GLN A 685 -7.86 -11.31 3.47
C GLN A 685 -7.91 -10.50 2.15
N PRO A 686 -6.94 -9.61 1.90
CA PRO A 686 -6.95 -8.75 0.72
C PRO A 686 -6.75 -9.52 -0.59
N THR A 687 -5.97 -10.60 -0.56
CA THR A 687 -5.59 -11.40 -1.73
C THR A 687 -5.57 -12.88 -1.38
N SER A 688 -5.72 -13.78 -2.36
CA SER A 688 -5.74 -15.23 -2.17
C SER A 688 -5.19 -16.00 -3.38
N PHE A 689 -4.71 -17.23 -3.16
CA PHE A 689 -4.19 -18.07 -4.24
C PHE A 689 -5.24 -18.54 -5.25
N THR A 690 -6.50 -18.62 -4.83
CA THR A 690 -7.60 -19.20 -5.59
C THR A 690 -8.46 -18.15 -6.30
N GLN A 691 -8.17 -16.86 -6.15
CA GLN A 691 -8.90 -15.82 -6.90
C GLN A 691 -8.55 -15.89 -8.38
N ASP A 692 -9.51 -15.54 -9.21
CA ASP A 692 -9.38 -15.61 -10.66
C ASP A 692 -8.74 -14.35 -11.27
N ASP A 693 -8.82 -13.22 -10.58
CA ASP A 693 -8.39 -11.91 -11.07
C ASP A 693 -7.00 -11.55 -10.55
N TRP A 694 -6.06 -11.52 -11.49
CA TRP A 694 -4.66 -11.19 -11.28
C TRP A 694 -4.25 -10.07 -12.22
N GLU A 695 -3.40 -9.19 -11.71
CA GLU A 695 -2.71 -8.18 -12.50
C GLU A 695 -1.50 -8.81 -13.16
N ASN A 696 -1.41 -8.66 -14.49
CA ASN A 696 -0.24 -9.08 -15.23
C ASN A 696 0.95 -8.16 -14.93
N ARG A 697 2.11 -8.78 -14.66
CA ARG A 697 3.35 -8.08 -14.37
C ARG A 697 4.41 -8.40 -15.42
N THR A 698 5.23 -7.41 -15.77
CA THR A 698 6.31 -7.56 -16.76
C THR A 698 7.65 -7.25 -16.13
N PHE A 699 8.61 -8.13 -16.38
CA PHE A 699 9.97 -8.04 -15.89
C PHE A 699 10.91 -8.11 -17.09
N SER A 700 11.67 -7.05 -17.30
CA SER A 700 12.67 -6.96 -18.36
C SER A 700 14.02 -6.59 -17.76
N PHE A 701 15.01 -7.45 -18.00
CA PHE A 701 16.39 -7.27 -17.55
C PHE A 701 17.32 -7.37 -18.75
N GLY A 702 18.48 -6.71 -18.70
CA GLY A 702 19.56 -7.01 -19.64
C GLY A 702 20.05 -8.44 -19.47
N SER A 703 20.19 -8.89 -18.21
CA SER A 703 20.45 -10.29 -17.87
C SER A 703 19.95 -10.64 -16.46
N LEU A 704 19.61 -11.91 -16.26
CA LEU A 704 19.30 -12.51 -14.96
C LEU A 704 20.38 -13.55 -14.62
N VAL A 705 21.26 -13.24 -13.68
CA VAL A 705 22.35 -14.10 -13.23
C VAL A 705 21.95 -14.82 -11.96
N LEU A 706 21.99 -16.15 -11.99
CA LEU A 706 21.57 -17.06 -10.92
C LEU A 706 22.72 -17.98 -10.56
N LYS A 707 23.05 -18.06 -9.27
CA LYS A 707 24.06 -18.97 -8.76
C LYS A 707 23.58 -19.63 -7.48
N ASP A 708 23.67 -20.96 -7.40
CA ASP A 708 23.22 -21.75 -6.24
C ASP A 708 21.76 -21.42 -5.82
N THR A 709 20.89 -21.10 -6.79
CA THR A 709 19.58 -20.48 -6.55
C THR A 709 18.42 -21.36 -7.05
N ASP A 710 17.31 -21.35 -6.32
CA ASP A 710 16.00 -21.78 -6.85
C ASP A 710 15.27 -20.57 -7.44
N PHE A 711 15.00 -20.57 -8.74
CA PHE A 711 14.28 -19.51 -9.43
C PHE A 711 12.93 -20.00 -9.95
N GLY A 712 11.88 -19.21 -9.70
CA GLY A 712 10.53 -19.45 -10.20
C GLY A 712 9.92 -18.24 -10.91
N LEU A 713 9.36 -18.46 -12.09
CA LEU A 713 8.48 -17.52 -12.79
C LEU A 713 7.04 -18.04 -12.66
N GLY A 714 6.22 -17.38 -11.84
CA GLY A 714 4.83 -17.77 -11.58
C GLY A 714 3.82 -17.17 -12.56
N ARG A 715 2.54 -17.55 -12.40
CA ARG A 715 1.40 -17.09 -13.21
C ARG A 715 1.33 -15.56 -13.35
N ASN A 716 0.71 -15.10 -14.42
CA ASN A 716 0.46 -13.68 -14.72
C ASN A 716 1.76 -12.83 -14.79
N ALA A 717 2.91 -13.45 -15.02
CA ALA A 717 4.19 -12.76 -15.21
C ALA A 717 4.77 -12.98 -16.61
N THR A 718 5.28 -11.92 -17.22
CA THR A 718 6.10 -11.98 -18.43
C THR A 718 7.55 -11.63 -18.08
N LEU A 719 8.49 -12.49 -18.46
CA LEU A 719 9.92 -12.29 -18.26
C LEU A 719 10.64 -12.19 -19.61
N ASN A 720 11.32 -11.06 -19.83
CA ASN A 720 12.16 -10.79 -21.00
C ASN A 720 13.62 -10.63 -20.55
N THR A 721 14.47 -11.63 -20.79
CA THR A 721 15.88 -11.56 -20.34
C THR A 721 16.76 -12.63 -20.99
N THR A 722 18.07 -12.47 -20.84
CA THR A 722 19.01 -13.60 -20.91
C THR A 722 19.25 -14.14 -19.50
N ILE A 723 18.85 -15.39 -19.24
CA ILE A 723 19.15 -16.10 -18.00
C ILE A 723 20.55 -16.71 -18.09
N GLN A 724 21.34 -16.54 -17.04
CA GLN A 724 22.63 -17.20 -16.83
C GLN A 724 22.56 -17.97 -15.51
N ALA A 725 22.45 -19.29 -15.57
CA ALA A 725 22.28 -20.15 -14.40
C ALA A 725 23.51 -21.05 -14.20
N ASP A 726 24.09 -20.98 -12.99
CA ASP A 726 25.17 -21.84 -12.51
C ASP A 726 24.68 -22.58 -11.26
N ASN A 727 24.70 -23.92 -11.30
CA ASN A 727 24.21 -24.78 -10.22
C ASN A 727 22.84 -24.35 -9.65
N SER A 728 21.92 -23.99 -10.54
CA SER A 728 20.64 -23.37 -10.17
C SER A 728 19.45 -24.09 -10.83
N SER A 729 18.30 -24.09 -10.16
CA SER A 729 17.03 -24.53 -10.74
C SER A 729 16.23 -23.34 -11.26
N VAL A 730 15.76 -23.44 -12.50
CA VAL A 730 14.96 -22.42 -13.19
C VAL A 730 13.63 -23.04 -13.57
N THR A 731 12.53 -22.58 -12.97
CA THR A 731 11.18 -23.09 -13.25
C THR A 731 10.32 -22.00 -13.88
N LEU A 732 9.99 -22.16 -15.16
CA LEU A 732 9.14 -21.25 -15.93
C LEU A 732 7.71 -21.80 -15.96
N GLY A 733 6.77 -21.08 -15.36
CA GLY A 733 5.47 -21.63 -14.96
C GLY A 733 5.56 -22.39 -13.63
N ASP A 734 6.10 -21.73 -12.61
CA ASP A 734 6.16 -22.23 -11.24
C ASP A 734 4.80 -22.03 -10.56
N SER A 735 4.23 -23.11 -10.01
CA SER A 735 2.94 -23.07 -9.32
C SER A 735 3.05 -22.52 -7.90
N ARG A 736 4.26 -22.47 -7.35
CA ARG A 736 4.57 -21.92 -6.02
C ARG A 736 4.63 -20.40 -6.14
N VAL A 737 3.60 -19.74 -5.63
CA VAL A 737 3.46 -18.28 -5.61
C VAL A 737 3.22 -17.81 -4.18
N PHE A 738 3.29 -16.51 -3.99
CA PHE A 738 3.16 -15.88 -2.69
C PHE A 738 2.08 -14.81 -2.68
N ILE A 739 1.52 -14.57 -1.51
CA ILE A 739 0.64 -13.43 -1.22
C ILE A 739 1.17 -12.68 0.00
N ASP A 740 0.83 -11.39 0.08
CA ASP A 740 0.93 -10.62 1.32
C ASP A 740 -0.43 -10.57 2.03
N LYS A 741 -0.50 -11.08 3.27
CA LYS A 741 -1.72 -10.97 4.09
C LYS A 741 -2.07 -9.55 4.52
N LYS A 742 -1.14 -8.60 4.36
CA LYS A 742 -1.29 -7.18 4.68
C LYS A 742 -1.30 -6.29 3.44
N ASP A 743 -1.44 -6.88 2.26
CA ASP A 743 -1.44 -6.16 1.01
C ASP A 743 -2.46 -5.00 1.01
N GLY A 744 -2.04 -3.84 0.53
CA GLY A 744 -2.79 -2.59 0.56
C GLY A 744 -2.98 -1.94 1.94
N GLN A 745 -2.26 -2.38 2.99
CA GLN A 745 -2.31 -1.79 4.35
C GLN A 745 -1.02 -1.03 4.71
N GLY A 746 -0.24 -0.63 3.69
CA GLY A 746 1.01 0.11 3.78
C GLY A 746 2.25 -0.80 3.78
N THR A 747 3.40 -0.33 4.27
CA THR A 747 4.71 -0.95 3.97
C THR A 747 5.01 -2.28 4.66
N ALA A 748 4.15 -2.73 5.60
CA ALA A 748 4.43 -3.89 6.41
C ALA A 748 3.76 -5.13 5.82
N PHE A 749 4.56 -6.13 5.42
CA PHE A 749 4.05 -7.36 4.81
C PHE A 749 4.07 -8.58 5.74
N THR A 750 3.25 -9.58 5.42
CA THR A 750 3.27 -10.95 5.97
C THR A 750 3.17 -11.93 4.81
N LEU A 751 4.33 -12.44 4.40
CA LEU A 751 4.44 -13.34 3.26
C LEU A 751 3.86 -14.73 3.58
N GLU A 752 3.07 -15.26 2.66
CA GLU A 752 2.60 -16.65 2.68
C GLU A 752 2.85 -17.30 1.33
N GLU A 753 3.46 -18.49 1.33
CA GLU A 753 3.60 -19.34 0.15
C GLU A 753 2.37 -20.22 -0.05
N GLY A 754 1.95 -20.40 -1.29
CA GLY A 754 0.88 -21.30 -1.66
C GLY A 754 0.98 -21.76 -3.11
N THR A 755 -0.07 -22.40 -3.59
CA THR A 755 -0.12 -22.96 -4.95
C THR A 755 -1.22 -22.29 -5.75
N SER A 756 -0.87 -21.73 -6.90
CA SER A 756 -1.82 -21.20 -7.88
C SER A 756 -1.33 -21.55 -9.29
N VAL A 757 -2.17 -22.23 -10.06
CA VAL A 757 -1.84 -22.69 -11.42
C VAL A 757 -2.72 -21.94 -12.41
N ALA A 758 -2.11 -21.32 -13.41
CA ALA A 758 -2.86 -20.69 -14.49
C ALA A 758 -3.54 -21.76 -15.36
N THR A 759 -4.85 -21.62 -15.54
CA THR A 759 -5.64 -22.54 -16.40
C THR A 759 -6.10 -21.87 -17.69
N LYS A 760 -6.14 -20.53 -17.72
CA LYS A 760 -6.43 -19.73 -18.91
C LYS A 760 -5.11 -19.25 -19.51
N ASP A 761 -5.01 -19.23 -20.84
CA ASP A 761 -3.78 -18.79 -21.51
C ASP A 761 -3.39 -17.35 -21.17
N ALA A 762 -4.37 -16.48 -20.92
CA ALA A 762 -4.14 -15.09 -20.49
C ALA A 762 -3.48 -14.96 -19.10
N ASP A 763 -3.53 -16.03 -18.29
CA ASP A 763 -2.94 -16.08 -16.95
C ASP A 763 -1.62 -16.83 -16.90
N LYS A 764 -1.27 -17.58 -17.96
CA LYS A 764 0.00 -18.32 -18.03
C LYS A 764 1.16 -17.32 -18.04
N SER A 765 2.24 -17.68 -17.36
CA SER A 765 3.50 -16.97 -17.48
C SER A 765 4.07 -17.10 -18.89
N VAL A 766 4.83 -16.08 -19.28
CA VAL A 766 5.47 -15.99 -20.59
C VAL A 766 6.95 -15.71 -20.39
N PHE A 767 7.81 -16.54 -20.98
CA PHE A 767 9.24 -16.27 -21.05
C PHE A 767 9.66 -15.98 -22.50
N ASN A 768 10.42 -14.88 -22.67
CA ASN A 768 11.05 -14.52 -23.94
C ASN A 768 12.55 -14.27 -23.72
N GLY A 769 13.42 -14.95 -24.47
CA GLY A 769 14.85 -14.65 -24.48
C GLY A 769 15.75 -15.87 -24.64
N THR A 770 16.82 -15.94 -23.85
CA THR A 770 17.78 -17.05 -23.93
C THR A 770 18.08 -17.57 -22.54
N VAL A 771 18.19 -18.89 -22.39
CA VAL A 771 18.59 -19.53 -21.13
C VAL A 771 19.94 -20.21 -21.30
N ASN A 772 20.95 -19.71 -20.59
CA ASN A 772 22.27 -20.29 -20.48
C ASN A 772 22.33 -21.11 -19.18
N LEU A 773 22.64 -22.41 -19.28
CA LEU A 773 22.68 -23.35 -18.15
C LEU A 773 24.07 -23.98 -18.05
N ASP A 774 24.68 -23.88 -16.88
CA ASP A 774 25.96 -24.49 -16.57
C ASP A 774 25.93 -25.26 -15.24
N ASN A 775 26.86 -26.21 -15.09
CA ASN A 775 27.24 -26.82 -13.82
C ASN A 775 26.04 -27.36 -13.01
N GLN A 776 25.40 -28.41 -13.51
CA GLN A 776 24.28 -29.11 -12.87
C GLN A 776 22.99 -28.29 -12.75
N SER A 777 22.86 -27.20 -13.51
CA SER A 777 21.63 -26.43 -13.57
C SER A 777 20.47 -27.22 -14.17
N VAL A 778 19.25 -26.89 -13.76
CA VAL A 778 18.02 -27.54 -14.21
C VAL A 778 17.03 -26.49 -14.71
N LEU A 779 16.52 -26.66 -15.92
CA LEU A 779 15.44 -25.84 -16.49
C LEU A 779 14.16 -26.66 -16.58
N ASN A 780 13.05 -26.14 -16.05
CA ASN A 780 11.70 -26.69 -16.21
C ASN A 780 10.84 -25.68 -16.98
N ILE A 781 10.26 -26.10 -18.10
CA ILE A 781 9.38 -25.28 -18.95
C ILE A 781 7.96 -25.84 -18.89
N ASN A 782 7.08 -25.15 -18.17
CA ASN A 782 5.71 -25.60 -17.90
C ASN A 782 4.63 -24.77 -18.61
N GLU A 783 4.95 -23.52 -18.97
CA GLU A 783 4.02 -22.57 -19.61
C GLU A 783 4.61 -21.97 -20.90
N ILE A 784 4.20 -20.77 -21.31
CA ILE A 784 4.54 -20.22 -22.63
C ILE A 784 6.03 -19.85 -22.67
N PHE A 785 6.76 -20.44 -23.63
CA PHE A 785 8.20 -20.24 -23.76
C PHE A 785 8.57 -19.93 -25.21
N ASN A 786 9.33 -18.86 -25.41
CA ASN A 786 9.95 -18.51 -26.68
C ASN A 786 11.42 -18.16 -26.46
N GLY A 787 12.35 -19.00 -26.89
CA GLY A 787 13.75 -18.69 -26.70
C GLY A 787 14.75 -19.77 -27.06
N GLY A 788 16.03 -19.38 -27.13
CA GLY A 788 17.15 -20.30 -27.31
C GLY A 788 17.66 -20.89 -25.99
N ILE A 789 18.26 -22.07 -26.06
CA ILE A 789 18.87 -22.75 -24.90
C ILE A 789 20.33 -23.05 -25.20
N GLN A 790 21.24 -22.56 -24.36
CA GLN A 790 22.66 -22.92 -24.39
C GLN A 790 22.96 -23.66 -23.08
N ALA A 791 23.23 -24.95 -23.12
CA ALA A 791 23.35 -25.75 -21.91
C ALA A 791 24.62 -26.62 -21.91
N ASN A 792 25.30 -26.67 -20.77
CA ASN A 792 26.45 -27.51 -20.50
C ASN A 792 26.27 -28.24 -19.16
N ASN A 793 26.46 -29.56 -19.14
CA ASN A 793 26.37 -30.38 -17.92
C ASN A 793 25.10 -30.08 -17.10
N SER A 794 23.94 -30.07 -17.74
CA SER A 794 22.68 -29.57 -17.17
C SER A 794 21.52 -30.51 -17.49
N THR A 795 20.28 -30.12 -17.14
CA THR A 795 19.06 -30.85 -17.54
C THR A 795 17.94 -29.89 -17.94
N VAL A 796 17.24 -30.20 -19.01
CA VAL A 796 16.05 -29.45 -19.47
C VAL A 796 14.84 -30.36 -19.47
N ASN A 797 13.77 -29.98 -18.78
CA ASN A 797 12.50 -30.67 -18.71
C ASN A 797 11.40 -29.78 -19.28
N ILE A 798 10.57 -30.31 -20.18
CA ILE A 798 9.47 -29.58 -20.79
C ILE A 798 8.18 -30.34 -20.55
N SER A 799 7.23 -29.67 -19.91
CA SER A 799 5.85 -30.13 -19.74
C SER A 799 4.85 -29.19 -20.41
N SER A 800 5.32 -28.05 -20.94
CA SER A 800 4.51 -27.06 -21.66
C SER A 800 3.95 -27.59 -22.97
N ASP A 801 2.69 -27.25 -23.24
CA ASP A 801 2.02 -27.45 -24.53
C ASP A 801 2.32 -26.34 -25.54
N SER A 802 3.10 -25.32 -25.14
CA SER A 802 3.28 -24.06 -25.86
C SER A 802 4.73 -23.58 -25.79
N ALA A 803 5.69 -24.47 -26.08
CA ALA A 803 7.11 -24.13 -26.10
C ALA A 803 7.67 -24.02 -27.53
N VAL A 804 8.36 -22.92 -27.81
CA VAL A 804 9.11 -22.68 -29.04
C VAL A 804 10.58 -22.49 -28.69
N LEU A 805 11.41 -23.44 -29.13
CA LEU A 805 12.85 -23.38 -28.99
C LEU A 805 13.46 -22.71 -30.22
N GLU A 806 14.16 -21.60 -30.01
CA GLU A 806 15.02 -20.99 -31.02
C GLU A 806 16.39 -21.69 -31.03
N ASN A 807 17.41 -21.08 -31.64
CA ASN A 807 18.72 -21.70 -31.81
C ASN A 807 19.29 -22.22 -30.47
N SER A 808 19.51 -23.53 -30.39
CA SER A 808 19.83 -24.20 -29.14
C SER A 808 21.01 -25.16 -29.27
N THR A 809 21.88 -25.18 -28.26
CA THR A 809 23.03 -26.10 -28.17
C THR A 809 23.11 -26.72 -26.78
N LEU A 810 23.07 -28.05 -26.72
CA LEU A 810 23.09 -28.83 -25.49
C LEU A 810 24.34 -29.73 -25.49
N THR A 811 25.21 -29.55 -24.51
CA THR A 811 26.42 -30.36 -24.28
C THR A 811 26.28 -31.09 -22.95
N SER A 812 26.42 -32.41 -22.95
CA SER A 812 26.25 -33.26 -21.78
C SER A 812 24.96 -32.93 -21.01
N THR A 813 23.88 -32.67 -21.75
CA THR A 813 22.60 -32.19 -21.21
C THR A 813 21.46 -33.01 -21.79
N ALA A 814 20.64 -33.60 -20.91
CA ALA A 814 19.43 -34.31 -21.32
C ALA A 814 18.28 -33.32 -21.58
N LEU A 815 17.56 -33.52 -22.67
CA LEU A 815 16.28 -32.85 -22.95
C LEU A 815 15.14 -33.86 -22.75
N ASN A 816 14.22 -33.57 -21.83
CA ASN A 816 13.08 -34.44 -21.50
C ASN A 816 11.77 -33.74 -21.82
N LEU A 817 11.01 -34.26 -22.78
CA LEU A 817 9.63 -33.86 -23.04
C LEU A 817 8.70 -34.84 -22.31
N ASN A 818 8.00 -34.31 -21.31
CA ASN A 818 7.09 -35.06 -20.45
C ASN A 818 5.69 -35.10 -21.06
N LYS A 819 4.84 -35.98 -20.51
CA LYS A 819 3.48 -36.22 -20.99
C LYS A 819 2.70 -34.92 -21.21
N GLY A 820 2.15 -34.78 -22.42
CA GLY A 820 1.34 -33.63 -22.83
C GLY A 820 2.15 -32.45 -23.38
N ALA A 821 3.49 -32.48 -23.31
CA ALA A 821 4.30 -31.41 -23.88
C ALA A 821 4.17 -31.34 -25.40
N ASN A 822 4.23 -30.12 -25.94
CA ASN A 822 4.20 -29.85 -27.36
C ASN A 822 5.19 -28.73 -27.71
N VAL A 823 6.28 -29.14 -28.36
CA VAL A 823 7.46 -28.30 -28.58
C VAL A 823 7.72 -28.13 -30.06
N LEU A 824 8.04 -26.90 -30.47
CA LEU A 824 8.58 -26.59 -31.79
C LEU A 824 10.03 -26.12 -31.64
N ALA A 825 11.01 -26.87 -32.17
CA ALA A 825 12.33 -26.31 -32.44
C ALA A 825 12.25 -25.57 -33.78
N SER A 826 12.15 -24.24 -33.73
CA SER A 826 11.91 -23.39 -34.90
C SER A 826 13.18 -23.02 -35.66
N GLN A 827 14.35 -23.25 -35.05
CA GLN A 827 15.68 -23.01 -35.60
C GLN A 827 16.57 -24.24 -35.36
N SER A 828 17.89 -24.12 -35.54
CA SER A 828 18.79 -25.26 -35.36
C SER A 828 18.84 -25.72 -33.89
N PHE A 829 18.78 -27.03 -33.70
CA PHE A 829 18.90 -27.72 -32.42
C PHE A 829 20.06 -28.70 -32.48
N VAL A 830 21.08 -28.52 -31.64
CA VAL A 830 22.26 -29.38 -31.62
C VAL A 830 22.50 -29.91 -30.22
N SER A 831 22.42 -31.23 -30.04
CA SER A 831 22.69 -31.92 -28.79
C SER A 831 23.66 -33.08 -28.99
N ASP A 832 24.60 -33.27 -28.06
CA ASP A 832 25.41 -34.49 -27.95
C ASP A 832 24.74 -35.56 -27.05
N GLY A 833 23.66 -35.18 -26.35
CA GLY A 833 22.94 -36.00 -25.39
C GLY A 833 21.62 -36.56 -25.92
N PRO A 834 20.89 -37.31 -25.07
CA PRO A 834 19.59 -37.86 -25.43
C PRO A 834 18.49 -36.79 -25.42
N VAL A 835 17.59 -36.87 -26.41
CA VAL A 835 16.29 -36.20 -26.43
C VAL A 835 15.22 -37.25 -26.14
N ASN A 836 14.57 -37.17 -24.99
CA ASN A 836 13.57 -38.12 -24.53
C ASN A 836 12.17 -37.55 -24.74
N ILE A 837 11.32 -38.25 -25.50
CA ILE A 837 9.95 -37.83 -25.84
C ILE A 837 8.98 -38.87 -25.26
N SER A 838 8.35 -38.55 -24.13
CA SER A 838 7.47 -39.48 -23.40
C SER A 838 6.01 -39.00 -23.41
N ASP A 839 5.14 -39.65 -24.20
CA ASP A 839 3.75 -39.24 -24.43
C ASP A 839 3.61 -37.72 -24.75
N ALA A 840 4.52 -37.24 -25.61
CA ALA A 840 4.70 -35.83 -25.94
C ALA A 840 4.97 -35.63 -27.44
N THR A 841 4.91 -34.39 -27.91
CA THR A 841 5.18 -34.04 -29.32
C THR A 841 6.37 -33.09 -29.43
N LEU A 842 7.36 -33.47 -30.25
CA LEU A 842 8.41 -32.59 -30.74
C LEU A 842 8.27 -32.38 -32.23
N SER A 843 8.25 -31.12 -32.66
CA SER A 843 8.28 -30.73 -34.08
C SER A 843 9.57 -29.96 -34.37
N LEU A 844 10.24 -30.29 -35.46
CA LEU A 844 11.49 -29.66 -35.90
C LEU A 844 11.21 -28.82 -37.15
N ASN A 845 11.66 -27.57 -37.17
CA ASN A 845 11.47 -26.54 -38.21
C ASN A 845 10.02 -26.10 -38.48
N SER A 846 9.05 -27.02 -38.50
CA SER A 846 7.63 -26.71 -38.76
C SER A 846 6.72 -27.68 -38.02
N ARG A 847 5.56 -27.18 -37.57
CA ARG A 847 4.47 -28.03 -37.04
C ARG A 847 3.81 -28.83 -38.18
N PRO A 848 3.27 -30.03 -37.92
CA PRO A 848 2.69 -30.90 -38.95
C PRO A 848 1.37 -30.39 -39.54
N ASP A 849 0.67 -29.50 -38.83
CA ASP A 849 -0.62 -28.91 -39.16
C ASP A 849 -0.50 -27.49 -39.76
N GLU A 850 0.72 -27.00 -39.95
CA GLU A 850 1.02 -25.68 -40.50
C GLU A 850 1.88 -25.78 -41.77
N VAL A 851 1.65 -24.88 -42.73
CA VAL A 851 2.49 -24.72 -43.92
C VAL A 851 3.14 -23.35 -43.88
N SER A 852 4.45 -23.31 -43.64
CA SER A 852 5.25 -22.08 -43.67
C SER A 852 5.93 -21.88 -45.03
N HIS A 853 5.88 -20.65 -45.55
CA HIS A 853 6.56 -20.23 -46.78
C HIS A 853 7.88 -19.50 -46.51
N THR A 854 8.34 -19.46 -45.25
CA THR A 854 9.53 -18.74 -44.80
C THR A 854 10.51 -19.65 -44.05
N LEU A 855 10.46 -20.96 -44.30
CA LEU A 855 11.36 -21.93 -43.67
C LEU A 855 12.81 -21.74 -44.11
N LEU A 856 13.72 -21.94 -43.17
CA LEU A 856 15.17 -21.97 -43.40
C LEU A 856 15.69 -23.41 -43.28
N PRO A 857 16.81 -23.75 -43.94
CA PRO A 857 17.54 -24.97 -43.64
C PRO A 857 18.09 -24.94 -42.21
N VAL A 858 17.87 -26.00 -41.44
CA VAL A 858 18.30 -26.10 -40.03
C VAL A 858 19.01 -27.42 -39.76
N TYR A 859 19.85 -27.44 -38.72
CA TYR A 859 20.49 -28.64 -38.20
C TYR A 859 19.72 -29.15 -36.98
N ASP A 860 19.38 -30.44 -36.96
CA ASP A 860 18.68 -31.07 -35.84
C ASP A 860 19.44 -32.34 -35.42
N TYR A 861 20.38 -32.18 -34.49
CA TYR A 861 21.30 -33.23 -34.06
C TYR A 861 21.01 -33.63 -32.62
N ALA A 862 21.00 -34.93 -32.33
CA ALA A 862 20.98 -35.47 -30.98
C ALA A 862 21.89 -36.71 -30.90
N GLY A 863 22.35 -37.05 -29.70
CA GLY A 863 22.98 -38.35 -29.46
C GLY A 863 21.98 -39.49 -29.74
N SER A 864 20.75 -39.34 -29.26
CA SER A 864 19.62 -40.18 -29.65
C SER A 864 18.28 -39.46 -29.44
N TRP A 865 17.25 -39.89 -30.19
CA TRP A 865 15.87 -39.43 -30.15
C TRP A 865 14.98 -40.54 -29.61
N ASN A 866 14.77 -40.60 -28.29
CA ASN A 866 14.13 -41.73 -27.63
C ASN A 866 12.63 -41.48 -27.44
N LEU A 867 11.78 -42.19 -28.19
CA LEU A 867 10.32 -42.09 -28.05
C LEU A 867 9.78 -43.18 -27.12
N LYS A 868 8.89 -42.82 -26.20
CA LYS A 868 8.22 -43.76 -25.29
C LYS A 868 6.74 -43.41 -25.10
N GLY A 869 5.88 -44.42 -25.16
CA GLY A 869 4.44 -44.27 -25.00
C GLY A 869 3.72 -44.07 -26.34
N ASP A 870 2.45 -44.48 -26.39
CA ASP A 870 1.67 -44.57 -27.63
C ASP A 870 1.38 -43.19 -28.24
N ASP A 871 1.47 -42.12 -27.42
CA ASP A 871 1.19 -40.74 -27.84
C ASP A 871 2.48 -39.95 -28.16
N ALA A 872 3.66 -40.55 -28.07
CA ALA A 872 4.91 -39.90 -28.45
C ALA A 872 4.99 -39.61 -29.96
N ARG A 873 5.37 -38.39 -30.34
CA ARG A 873 5.50 -37.94 -31.74
C ARG A 873 6.80 -37.16 -31.95
N LEU A 874 7.51 -37.50 -33.03
CA LEU A 874 8.62 -36.72 -33.56
C LEU A 874 8.28 -36.33 -35.00
N ASN A 875 7.99 -35.05 -35.23
CA ASN A 875 7.65 -34.50 -36.53
C ASN A 875 8.85 -33.74 -37.08
N VAL A 876 9.49 -34.29 -38.11
CA VAL A 876 10.66 -33.65 -38.75
C VAL A 876 10.17 -32.87 -39.97
N GLY A 877 10.10 -31.55 -39.84
CA GLY A 877 9.67 -30.65 -40.91
C GLY A 877 10.65 -30.61 -42.09
N PRO A 878 10.24 -30.04 -43.23
CA PRO A 878 11.11 -29.94 -44.40
C PRO A 878 12.33 -29.07 -44.12
N TYR A 879 13.42 -29.29 -44.86
CA TYR A 879 14.71 -28.60 -44.71
C TYR A 879 15.45 -28.81 -43.37
N SER A 880 15.02 -29.79 -42.58
CA SER A 880 15.76 -30.27 -41.41
C SER A 880 16.85 -31.28 -41.80
N MET A 881 18.09 -31.03 -41.38
CA MET A 881 19.17 -32.01 -41.44
C MET A 881 19.22 -32.78 -40.11
N LEU A 882 18.53 -33.93 -40.08
CA LEU A 882 18.45 -34.78 -38.90
C LEU A 882 19.70 -35.66 -38.72
N SER A 883 20.23 -35.75 -37.49
CA SER A 883 21.30 -36.69 -37.11
C SER A 883 21.05 -37.29 -35.72
N GLY A 884 21.44 -38.55 -35.52
CA GLY A 884 21.22 -39.31 -34.28
C GLY A 884 20.32 -40.55 -34.48
N ASN A 885 20.43 -41.54 -33.59
CA ASN A 885 19.58 -42.73 -33.63
C ASN A 885 18.16 -42.39 -33.12
N ILE A 886 17.12 -42.95 -33.75
CA ILE A 886 15.72 -42.89 -33.29
C ILE A 886 15.32 -44.27 -32.76
#